data_AF-A0A1V9YXC2-F1
#
_entry.id   AF-A0A1V9YXC2-F1
#
_cell.length_a   1.000
_cell.length_b   1.000
_cell.length_c   1.000
_cell.angle_alpha   90.00
_cell.angle_beta   90.00
_cell.angle_gamma   90.00
#
_symmetry.space_group_name_H-M   'P 1'
#
loop_
_entity.id
_entity.type
_entity.pdbx_description
1 polymer ?
#
loop_
_entity_poly.entity_id
_entity_poly.type
_entity_poly.pdbx_seq_one_letter_code
_entity_poly.pdbx_strand_id
1 'polypeptide(L)'
;MPTLRRYIRWPQRPPSRRVSVALLLAFVIIAAYTSGAFHVSLPRAAGVDQPTDLTLDRVPAPWQPGEFECVAWRAMSGCDPLRGQRTPASDQSCDSPIASGLAGYCEVRNRTSGATYRVMATSCHSTGRDVTFTCSMANHFTDFAHAAENYVHDPAPIVSSATTPTRGIAFSIYPKLVPSVYAIVLLLRTYGCSLPIELFYRPEEMDPRRNYVLQRLVQTENVALRAITDPRATKFRTKPYAVYHSSFDQVLVLDCDNIPLRDPTYLFDTPEFQADGAIFWPDYWQPTHTLFHVDADSLLWEYLNLPFYDMFEQESGQVLVDRSRAGPALHRLMAYTFSPTGVDLLEDLELVYGDKDLFRLAYLGTNTSFHYIKTLPVAAGTQLPWRVQFCGLAMGQLDPKGDLVFLHRNSVKLSGDAHQVPVITHLQRFDQTAYSLDAYRVAWTGEFNAGQPCWGFPWPLTPSVVEVLPPTHPVVQAERKVLAFAVAAGNLLLGARQQPAVQTSSVLDFLDSWALTAFLLVAVVWLAWRTAARRLPPAPLATTWRHLLGPKKKRKTSSIVQDMLLSLVFLAGSLVLVLGGGDLFAPATLAPTGPRPHHRVPAIWRGDEFECLGWRATTGCTADGSRVPSADLPCNATVARGMSGYCEVRNRTSGDVYYVMQTACDSVDSGASFTCADAEAFTNYPIQAAAYVHPVPPPSGAARRGIVFSIYEDAVPGVYAIIQLLRSPLFNCSLPIELFYEPHKFFAPAHVLLRTLLDADSSVRLRTIDDPTFNHFRTKPYALYHSTFDQVLLLDCDNIPLKDPTYLFDLLNATTTAVFWPDYWQPSYSIFNVHEKSLLWQYVDMPFVGGFEQESGQVLVDRVRSRAALHKLLFYTLGPLATNATANFLESKQLLYGDKDLFRLAWRNTSTPAHFIAEPPAFAGVYRWWLSKFCGLSIVQYDVNGDMIFLHRNMVKLSGDKHQLPLLRDVARFNTSLYNASEHYQVECKGNQLGGKTCWGFKWPFVPYQLTPVDDTNPIHIVETLVLKFAMEAGDLGRLQQQHERDPPPVVYEFDMGLGFMTFAVVGVFACRWHRRRRLRKAT
;
A
#
# COMPACT_ATOMS: atom_id res chain seq x y z
N MET A 1 -38.56 25.75 74.10
CA MET A 1 -38.60 27.21 73.88
C MET A 1 -37.26 27.79 74.34
N PRO A 2 -36.76 28.94 73.85
CA PRO A 2 -36.85 29.52 72.51
C PRO A 2 -35.54 30.26 72.05
N THR A 3 -35.44 30.52 70.74
CA THR A 3 -35.08 31.81 70.08
C THR A 3 -33.68 32.48 70.15
N LEU A 4 -33.11 32.60 68.94
CA LEU A 4 -32.78 33.84 68.16
C LEU A 4 -31.33 34.37 68.02
N ARG A 5 -30.95 34.46 66.71
CA ARG A 5 -30.12 35.48 65.99
C ARG A 5 -28.60 35.46 66.25
N ARG A 6 -27.69 35.51 65.25
CA ARG A 6 -27.78 36.07 63.88
C ARG A 6 -26.50 35.71 63.07
N TYR A 7 -26.66 35.64 61.74
CA TYR A 7 -25.65 35.63 60.64
C TYR A 7 -24.94 34.30 60.27
N ILE A 8 -25.38 33.66 59.18
CA ILE A 8 -24.79 33.78 57.82
C ILE A 8 -25.81 33.23 56.80
N ARG A 9 -26.12 34.02 55.77
CA ARG A 9 -27.01 33.65 54.66
C ARG A 9 -26.23 32.81 53.64
N TRP A 10 -26.74 31.61 53.34
CA TRP A 10 -26.36 30.85 52.16
C TRP A 10 -27.01 31.45 50.90
N PRO A 11 -26.30 31.61 49.78
CA PRO A 11 -26.95 31.87 48.51
C PRO A 11 -27.57 30.56 48.00
N GLN A 12 -28.86 30.37 48.27
CA GLN A 12 -29.68 29.44 47.50
C GLN A 12 -29.94 30.03 46.12
N ARG A 13 -29.19 29.57 45.11
CA ARG A 13 -29.70 29.49 43.73
C ARG A 13 -29.27 28.15 43.15
N PRO A 14 -30.20 27.27 42.76
CA PRO A 14 -29.83 26.12 41.97
C PRO A 14 -29.22 26.63 40.65
N PRO A 15 -28.20 25.96 40.09
CA PRO A 15 -27.76 26.26 38.74
C PRO A 15 -28.99 26.18 37.83
N SER A 16 -29.15 27.15 36.93
CA SER A 16 -30.32 27.18 36.05
C SER A 16 -30.46 25.82 35.35
N ARG A 17 -31.68 25.34 35.15
CA ARG A 17 -31.98 24.06 34.45
C ARG A 17 -31.20 23.91 33.13
N ARG A 18 -30.84 25.03 32.49
CA ARG A 18 -30.03 25.10 31.26
C ARG A 18 -28.54 24.80 31.47
N VAL A 19 -27.95 25.18 32.61
CA VAL A 19 -26.54 24.91 32.93
C VAL A 19 -26.35 23.46 33.36
N SER A 20 -27.29 22.90 34.13
CA SER A 20 -27.26 21.48 34.48
C SER A 20 -27.50 20.59 33.25
N VAL A 21 -28.40 20.97 32.34
CA VAL A 21 -28.64 20.25 31.07
C VAL A 21 -27.47 20.42 30.10
N ALA A 22 -26.84 21.59 30.02
CA ALA A 22 -25.66 21.81 29.18
C ALA A 22 -24.43 21.04 29.69
N LEU A 23 -24.24 20.93 31.01
CA LEU A 23 -23.19 20.10 31.59
C LEU A 23 -23.48 18.62 31.41
N LEU A 24 -24.74 18.18 31.51
CA LEU A 24 -25.12 16.79 31.23
C LEU A 24 -24.94 16.45 29.74
N LEU A 25 -25.34 17.35 28.83
CA LEU A 25 -25.14 17.20 27.38
C LEU A 25 -23.67 17.25 27.00
N ALA A 26 -22.87 18.14 27.60
CA ALA A 26 -21.42 18.17 27.38
C ALA A 26 -20.77 16.89 27.91
N PHE A 27 -21.22 16.35 29.06
CA PHE A 27 -20.70 15.09 29.59
C PHE A 27 -21.11 13.91 28.72
N VAL A 28 -22.33 13.90 28.15
CA VAL A 28 -22.80 12.88 27.20
C VAL A 28 -22.07 12.98 25.86
N ILE A 29 -21.83 14.20 25.35
CA ILE A 29 -21.08 14.44 24.11
C ILE A 29 -19.61 14.06 24.29
N ILE A 30 -18.99 14.45 25.41
CA ILE A 30 -17.61 14.08 25.73
C ILE A 30 -17.52 12.57 25.95
N ALA A 31 -18.46 11.95 26.66
CA ALA A 31 -18.50 10.50 26.83
C ALA A 31 -18.72 9.76 25.50
N ALA A 32 -19.56 10.28 24.59
CA ALA A 32 -19.78 9.70 23.27
C ALA A 32 -18.59 9.93 22.31
N TYR A 33 -17.84 11.02 22.51
CA TYR A 33 -16.62 11.34 21.75
C TYR A 33 -15.41 10.54 22.27
N THR A 34 -15.34 10.22 23.56
CA THR A 34 -14.28 9.39 24.16
C THR A 34 -14.58 7.89 24.13
N SER A 35 -15.84 7.46 24.03
CA SER A 35 -16.23 6.05 23.93
C SER A 35 -16.14 5.45 22.52
N GLY A 36 -15.70 6.21 21.52
CA GLY A 36 -15.52 5.68 20.16
C GLY A 36 -16.81 5.37 19.39
N ALA A 37 -17.98 5.77 19.90
CA ALA A 37 -19.28 5.45 19.30
C ALA A 37 -19.52 6.06 17.90
N PHE A 38 -18.71 7.04 17.47
CA PHE A 38 -18.86 7.74 16.18
C PHE A 38 -17.82 7.39 15.11
N HIS A 39 -16.91 6.45 15.35
CA HIS A 39 -15.94 5.97 14.34
C HIS A 39 -16.17 4.51 13.90
N VAL A 40 -17.28 3.91 14.32
CA VAL A 40 -17.71 2.60 13.83
C VAL A 40 -18.50 2.82 12.54
N SER A 41 -17.85 2.62 11.39
CA SER A 41 -18.57 2.40 10.14
C SER A 41 -19.16 1.00 10.21
N LEU A 42 -20.42 0.90 10.61
CA LEU A 42 -21.17 -0.34 10.46
C LEU A 42 -21.36 -0.60 8.96
N PRO A 43 -21.21 -1.85 8.48
CA PRO A 43 -21.83 -2.24 7.23
C PRO A 43 -23.31 -1.85 7.33
N ARG A 44 -23.78 -1.07 6.35
CA ARG A 44 -25.19 -0.70 6.31
C ARG A 44 -25.94 -2.02 6.12
N ALA A 45 -26.72 -2.43 7.12
CA ALA A 45 -27.62 -3.56 6.96
C ALA A 45 -28.43 -3.28 5.69
N ALA A 46 -28.30 -4.15 4.69
CA ALA A 46 -29.39 -4.32 3.75
C ALA A 46 -30.61 -4.57 4.64
N GLY A 47 -31.69 -3.83 4.42
CA GLY A 47 -32.94 -4.15 5.10
C GLY A 47 -33.27 -5.58 4.72
N VAL A 48 -33.05 -6.53 5.62
CA VAL A 48 -33.43 -7.92 5.39
C VAL A 48 -34.95 -7.94 5.54
N ASP A 49 -35.64 -7.65 4.44
CA ASP A 49 -36.94 -8.27 4.23
C ASP A 49 -36.70 -9.80 4.28
N GLN A 50 -37.66 -10.55 4.81
CA GLN A 50 -37.48 -11.99 4.98
C GLN A 50 -37.01 -12.63 3.68
N PRO A 51 -36.03 -13.55 3.73
CA PRO A 51 -35.49 -14.20 2.54
C PRO A 51 -36.66 -14.73 1.71
N THR A 52 -36.83 -14.15 0.53
CA THR A 52 -37.92 -14.54 -0.34
C THR A 52 -37.48 -15.84 -0.97
N ASP A 53 -38.17 -16.94 -0.66
CA ASP A 53 -37.97 -18.21 -1.35
C ASP A 53 -38.41 -18.03 -2.81
N LEU A 54 -37.46 -17.60 -3.64
CA LEU A 54 -37.62 -17.39 -5.06
C LEU A 54 -37.46 -18.76 -5.73
N THR A 55 -38.56 -19.38 -6.11
CA THR A 55 -38.53 -20.56 -6.97
C THR A 55 -38.16 -20.11 -8.40
N LEU A 56 -36.87 -20.12 -8.68
CA LEU A 56 -36.29 -19.67 -9.96
C LEU A 56 -36.50 -20.72 -11.06
N ASP A 57 -36.69 -20.26 -12.31
CA ASP A 57 -36.90 -21.19 -13.41
C ASP A 57 -35.56 -21.83 -13.79
N ARG A 58 -35.51 -23.17 -13.83
CA ARG A 58 -34.31 -23.90 -14.25
C ARG A 58 -34.39 -24.20 -15.74
N VAL A 59 -33.42 -23.73 -16.52
CA VAL A 59 -33.27 -24.16 -17.92
C VAL A 59 -32.88 -25.64 -17.91
N PRO A 60 -33.65 -26.55 -18.53
CA PRO A 60 -33.52 -27.99 -18.30
C PRO A 60 -32.31 -28.64 -18.98
N ALA A 61 -31.66 -27.96 -19.92
CA ALA A 61 -30.52 -28.47 -20.67
C ALA A 61 -29.58 -27.32 -21.10
N PRO A 62 -28.29 -27.61 -21.39
CA PRO A 62 -27.37 -26.62 -21.93
C PRO A 62 -27.84 -26.02 -23.25
N TRP A 63 -27.55 -24.75 -23.48
CA TRP A 63 -27.98 -24.03 -24.68
C TRP A 63 -27.33 -24.62 -25.93
N GLN A 64 -28.14 -25.14 -26.85
CA GLN A 64 -27.69 -25.51 -28.19
C GLN A 64 -27.77 -24.31 -29.15
N PRO A 65 -26.84 -24.18 -30.11
CA PRO A 65 -26.89 -23.09 -31.09
C PRO A 65 -28.23 -23.04 -31.83
N GLY A 66 -28.95 -21.92 -31.68
CA GLY A 66 -30.23 -21.70 -32.34
C GLY A 66 -31.44 -22.35 -31.66
N GLU A 67 -31.30 -23.02 -30.52
CA GLU A 67 -32.42 -23.59 -29.76
C GLU A 67 -32.97 -22.59 -28.72
N PHE A 68 -32.10 -21.84 -28.07
CA PHE A 68 -32.49 -20.85 -27.07
C PHE A 68 -32.22 -19.43 -27.57
N GLU A 69 -33.03 -18.48 -27.12
CA GLU A 69 -32.81 -17.05 -27.33
C GLU A 69 -33.10 -16.26 -26.06
N CYS A 70 -32.28 -15.24 -25.80
CA CYS A 70 -32.69 -14.19 -24.89
C CYS A 70 -33.80 -13.36 -25.54
N VAL A 71 -34.88 -13.08 -24.80
CA VAL A 71 -36.00 -12.26 -25.26
C VAL A 71 -35.83 -10.81 -24.81
N ALA A 72 -35.71 -10.59 -23.49
CA ALA A 72 -35.55 -9.27 -22.88
C ALA A 72 -35.26 -9.38 -21.38
N TRP A 73 -34.79 -8.29 -20.78
CA TRP A 73 -34.94 -8.06 -19.35
C TRP A 73 -36.36 -7.63 -19.03
N ARG A 74 -36.99 -8.29 -18.06
CA ARG A 74 -38.35 -8.01 -17.59
C ARG A 74 -38.27 -7.33 -16.22
N ALA A 75 -38.53 -6.02 -16.20
CA ALA A 75 -38.49 -5.23 -14.98
C ALA A 75 -39.70 -5.50 -14.07
N MET A 76 -39.45 -5.49 -12.76
CA MET A 76 -40.41 -5.80 -11.70
C MET A 76 -40.36 -4.71 -10.61
N SER A 77 -41.50 -4.43 -9.99
CA SER A 77 -41.57 -3.47 -8.89
C SER A 77 -41.30 -4.10 -7.52
N GLY A 78 -40.95 -3.27 -6.54
CA GLY A 78 -40.93 -3.67 -5.13
C GLY A 78 -39.77 -4.57 -4.71
N CYS A 79 -38.65 -4.54 -5.44
CA CYS A 79 -37.46 -5.37 -5.16
C CYS A 79 -37.70 -6.89 -5.20
N ASP A 80 -38.86 -7.36 -5.69
CA ASP A 80 -39.17 -8.77 -5.84
C ASP A 80 -39.18 -9.14 -7.34
N PRO A 81 -38.18 -9.90 -7.83
CA PRO A 81 -38.07 -10.21 -9.24
C PRO A 81 -39.12 -11.22 -9.74
N LEU A 82 -39.87 -11.91 -8.87
CA LEU A 82 -40.80 -12.95 -9.31
C LEU A 82 -42.26 -12.62 -8.99
N ARG A 83 -42.54 -11.99 -7.86
CA ARG A 83 -43.89 -11.66 -7.38
C ARG A 83 -44.19 -10.16 -7.46
N GLY A 84 -43.19 -9.33 -7.74
CA GLY A 84 -43.35 -7.91 -8.03
C GLY A 84 -44.33 -7.67 -9.19
N GLN A 85 -44.90 -6.47 -9.28
CA GLN A 85 -45.74 -6.14 -10.43
C GLN A 85 -44.84 -5.85 -11.64
N ARG A 86 -45.20 -6.39 -12.81
CA ARG A 86 -44.49 -6.11 -14.07
C ARG A 86 -44.50 -4.61 -14.36
N THR A 87 -43.35 -4.09 -14.76
CA THR A 87 -43.17 -2.71 -15.25
C THR A 87 -42.68 -2.72 -16.70
N PRO A 88 -43.55 -3.02 -17.69
CA PRO A 88 -43.13 -3.21 -19.09
C PRO A 88 -42.42 -1.99 -19.70
N ALA A 89 -42.70 -0.78 -19.22
CA ALA A 89 -42.05 0.44 -19.66
C ALA A 89 -40.55 0.51 -19.27
N SER A 90 -40.12 -0.33 -18.33
CA SER A 90 -38.73 -0.42 -17.84
C SER A 90 -38.04 -1.70 -18.29
N ASP A 91 -38.68 -2.50 -19.16
CA ASP A 91 -38.03 -3.64 -19.80
C ASP A 91 -36.84 -3.18 -20.63
N GLN A 92 -35.78 -3.99 -20.67
CA GLN A 92 -34.58 -3.67 -21.41
C GLN A 92 -34.25 -4.76 -22.44
N SER A 93 -33.46 -4.40 -23.44
CA SER A 93 -32.99 -5.37 -24.43
C SER A 93 -31.98 -6.33 -23.82
N CYS A 94 -31.70 -7.44 -24.49
CA CYS A 94 -30.78 -8.46 -23.98
C CYS A 94 -29.36 -7.94 -23.74
N ASP A 95 -28.91 -6.97 -24.53
CA ASP A 95 -27.57 -6.39 -24.46
C ASP A 95 -27.51 -5.12 -23.60
N SER A 96 -28.65 -4.71 -23.02
CA SER A 96 -28.69 -3.56 -22.14
C SER A 96 -28.07 -3.89 -20.77
N PRO A 97 -27.20 -3.02 -20.23
CA PRO A 97 -26.59 -3.24 -18.92
C PRO A 97 -27.62 -3.09 -17.79
N ILE A 98 -27.72 -4.12 -16.97
CA ILE A 98 -28.53 -4.18 -15.75
C ILE A 98 -27.60 -3.88 -14.58
N ALA A 99 -27.83 -2.75 -13.91
CA ALA A 99 -27.07 -2.32 -12.74
C ALA A 99 -27.71 -2.78 -11.42
N SER A 100 -26.90 -2.85 -10.37
CA SER A 100 -27.35 -3.09 -9.00
C SER A 100 -28.48 -2.12 -8.59
N GLY A 101 -29.46 -2.63 -7.84
CA GLY A 101 -30.66 -1.89 -7.44
C GLY A 101 -31.87 -2.02 -8.37
N LEU A 102 -31.70 -2.62 -9.55
CA LEU A 102 -32.83 -2.96 -10.43
C LEU A 102 -33.42 -4.32 -10.08
N ALA A 103 -34.75 -4.40 -10.04
CA ALA A 103 -35.46 -5.65 -9.79
C ALA A 103 -36.09 -6.20 -11.07
N GLY A 104 -35.91 -7.49 -11.33
CA GLY A 104 -36.45 -8.15 -12.53
C GLY A 104 -35.77 -9.48 -12.86
N TYR A 105 -35.97 -9.97 -14.07
CA TYR A 105 -35.36 -11.21 -14.57
C TYR A 105 -35.09 -11.14 -16.07
N CYS A 106 -34.12 -11.93 -16.53
CA CYS A 106 -33.91 -12.20 -17.93
C CYS A 106 -34.89 -13.26 -18.43
N GLU A 107 -35.71 -12.89 -19.41
CA GLU A 107 -36.61 -13.84 -20.07
C GLU A 107 -35.88 -14.52 -21.23
N VAL A 108 -35.82 -15.84 -21.17
CA VAL A 108 -35.20 -16.71 -22.16
C VAL A 108 -36.29 -17.58 -22.78
N ARG A 109 -36.25 -17.80 -24.09
CA ARG A 109 -37.20 -18.66 -24.79
C ARG A 109 -36.50 -19.80 -25.51
N ASN A 110 -37.00 -21.02 -25.32
CA ASN A 110 -36.66 -22.15 -26.18
C ASN A 110 -37.49 -22.03 -27.47
N ARG A 111 -36.82 -21.85 -28.62
CA ARG A 111 -37.43 -21.69 -29.94
C ARG A 111 -38.14 -22.94 -30.44
N THR A 112 -37.71 -24.12 -29.99
CA THR A 112 -38.25 -25.41 -30.44
C THR A 112 -39.53 -25.78 -29.69
N SER A 113 -39.53 -25.63 -28.36
CA SER A 113 -40.69 -25.97 -27.52
C SER A 113 -41.65 -24.80 -27.30
N GLY A 114 -41.20 -23.56 -27.52
CA GLY A 114 -41.92 -22.34 -27.18
C GLY A 114 -41.93 -22.01 -25.69
N ALA A 115 -41.26 -22.81 -24.84
CA ALA A 115 -41.19 -22.58 -23.41
C ALA A 115 -40.35 -21.34 -23.08
N THR A 116 -40.78 -20.58 -22.08
CA THR A 116 -40.07 -19.39 -21.56
C THR A 116 -39.58 -19.64 -20.14
N TYR A 117 -38.37 -19.18 -19.85
CA TYR A 117 -37.69 -19.31 -18.57
C TYR A 117 -37.28 -17.94 -18.06
N ARG A 118 -37.44 -17.70 -16.77
CA ARG A 118 -37.04 -16.50 -16.05
C ARG A 118 -35.76 -16.80 -15.27
N VAL A 119 -34.66 -16.25 -15.75
CA VAL A 119 -33.31 -16.52 -15.24
C VAL A 119 -32.61 -15.21 -14.87
N MET A 120 -31.50 -15.29 -14.15
CA MET A 120 -30.78 -14.13 -13.60
C MET A 120 -31.73 -13.20 -12.84
N ALA A 121 -32.58 -13.77 -12.00
CA ALA A 121 -33.60 -13.01 -11.29
C ALA A 121 -32.95 -12.21 -10.16
N THR A 122 -33.02 -10.89 -10.27
CA THR A 122 -32.25 -9.96 -9.43
C THR A 122 -33.23 -9.12 -8.61
N SER A 123 -33.07 -9.12 -7.29
CA SER A 123 -33.68 -8.15 -6.38
C SER A 123 -32.89 -6.83 -6.43
N CYS A 124 -33.28 -5.83 -5.64
CA CYS A 124 -32.47 -4.61 -5.50
C CYS A 124 -31.10 -4.84 -4.85
N HIS A 125 -30.82 -6.05 -4.35
CA HIS A 125 -29.64 -6.38 -3.55
C HIS A 125 -28.86 -7.60 -4.04
N SER A 126 -29.31 -8.29 -5.10
CA SER A 126 -28.71 -9.54 -5.56
C SER A 126 -27.30 -9.45 -6.15
N THR A 127 -26.80 -8.24 -6.44
CA THR A 127 -25.44 -7.99 -6.94
C THR A 127 -24.74 -6.87 -6.18
N GLY A 128 -23.40 -6.92 -6.19
CA GLY A 128 -22.55 -5.85 -5.66
C GLY A 128 -22.83 -4.50 -6.32
N ARG A 129 -22.59 -3.40 -5.60
CA ARG A 129 -22.96 -2.03 -6.04
C ARG A 129 -22.32 -1.60 -7.37
N ASP A 130 -21.16 -2.14 -7.69
CA ASP A 130 -20.39 -1.80 -8.88
C ASP A 130 -20.50 -2.89 -9.98
N VAL A 131 -21.34 -3.90 -9.78
CA VAL A 131 -21.56 -4.99 -10.72
C VAL A 131 -22.68 -4.65 -11.69
N THR A 132 -22.42 -4.86 -12.98
CA THR A 132 -23.40 -4.75 -14.07
C THR A 132 -23.35 -6.01 -14.93
N PHE A 133 -24.50 -6.51 -15.37
CA PHE A 133 -24.59 -7.66 -16.26
C PHE A 133 -25.59 -7.42 -17.39
N THR A 134 -25.61 -8.28 -18.41
CA THR A 134 -26.61 -8.25 -19.49
C THR A 134 -27.36 -9.58 -19.57
N CYS A 135 -28.58 -9.56 -20.09
CA CYS A 135 -29.30 -10.81 -20.31
C CYS A 135 -28.72 -11.67 -21.43
N SER A 136 -27.84 -11.12 -22.28
CA SER A 136 -27.06 -11.91 -23.22
C SER A 136 -26.06 -12.86 -22.53
N MET A 137 -25.75 -12.65 -21.26
CA MET A 137 -24.94 -13.57 -20.45
C MET A 137 -25.73 -14.81 -19.98
N ALA A 138 -27.05 -14.85 -20.18
CA ALA A 138 -27.92 -15.91 -19.67
C ALA A 138 -27.53 -17.32 -20.14
N ASN A 139 -26.93 -17.44 -21.32
CA ASN A 139 -26.39 -18.72 -21.81
C ASN A 139 -25.27 -19.23 -20.89
N HIS A 140 -24.22 -18.45 -20.69
CA HIS A 140 -23.08 -18.80 -19.85
C HIS A 140 -23.48 -18.93 -18.38
N PHE A 141 -24.45 -18.12 -17.93
CA PHE A 141 -25.00 -18.17 -16.58
C PHE A 141 -25.70 -19.50 -16.30
N THR A 142 -26.65 -19.88 -17.17
CA THR A 142 -27.47 -21.09 -16.94
C THR A 142 -26.73 -22.38 -17.32
N ASP A 143 -25.84 -22.35 -18.31
CA ASP A 143 -25.04 -23.50 -18.74
C ASP A 143 -23.99 -23.90 -17.69
N PHE A 144 -23.51 -22.94 -16.89
CA PHE A 144 -22.47 -23.21 -15.90
C PHE A 144 -22.87 -24.32 -14.94
N ALA A 145 -24.07 -24.27 -14.35
CA ALA A 145 -24.50 -25.28 -13.38
C ALA A 145 -24.55 -26.68 -14.00
N HIS A 146 -25.02 -26.80 -15.26
CA HIS A 146 -25.03 -28.06 -16.01
C HIS A 146 -23.63 -28.58 -16.32
N ALA A 147 -22.74 -27.68 -16.77
CA ALA A 147 -21.36 -28.01 -17.08
C ALA A 147 -20.58 -28.41 -15.82
N ALA A 148 -20.82 -27.72 -14.70
CA ALA A 148 -20.22 -28.00 -13.40
C ALA A 148 -20.74 -29.31 -12.78
N GLU A 149 -21.99 -29.71 -13.10
CA GLU A 149 -22.60 -30.94 -12.56
C GLU A 149 -21.87 -32.21 -12.96
N ASN A 150 -21.38 -32.24 -14.20
CA ASN A 150 -20.65 -33.39 -14.75
C ASN A 150 -19.17 -33.09 -14.98
N TYR A 151 -18.65 -31.99 -14.44
CA TYR A 151 -17.26 -31.62 -14.63
C TYR A 151 -16.34 -32.64 -13.96
N VAL A 152 -15.39 -33.17 -14.72
CA VAL A 152 -14.31 -34.01 -14.22
C VAL A 152 -13.00 -33.32 -14.54
N HIS A 153 -12.38 -32.73 -13.53
CA HIS A 153 -11.04 -32.18 -13.65
C HIS A 153 -10.00 -33.28 -13.91
N ASP A 154 -9.05 -33.00 -14.80
CA ASP A 154 -7.98 -33.91 -15.24
C ASP A 154 -6.61 -33.23 -15.02
N PRO A 155 -5.58 -33.93 -14.51
CA PRO A 155 -5.60 -35.31 -14.01
C PRO A 155 -6.44 -35.47 -12.75
N ALA A 156 -7.16 -36.59 -12.62
CA ALA A 156 -7.90 -36.93 -11.40
C ALA A 156 -6.99 -36.93 -10.16
N PRO A 157 -7.53 -36.74 -8.94
CA PRO A 157 -6.72 -36.68 -7.72
C PRO A 157 -5.99 -38.01 -7.52
N ILE A 158 -4.68 -37.94 -7.28
CA ILE A 158 -3.89 -39.12 -6.93
C ILE A 158 -4.19 -39.45 -5.46
N VAL A 159 -4.88 -40.57 -5.25
CA VAL A 159 -5.25 -41.10 -3.93
C VAL A 159 -4.66 -42.49 -3.79
N SER A 160 -4.06 -42.77 -2.64
CA SER A 160 -3.43 -44.04 -2.32
C SER A 160 -4.46 -45.17 -2.17
N SER A 161 -4.11 -46.37 -2.65
CA SER A 161 -4.85 -47.60 -2.37
C SER A 161 -4.43 -48.27 -1.05
N ALA A 162 -3.53 -47.65 -0.28
CA ALA A 162 -3.04 -48.17 0.99
C ALA A 162 -4.14 -48.23 2.05
N THR A 163 -4.00 -49.18 3.00
CA THR A 163 -4.94 -49.37 4.10
C THR A 163 -4.98 -48.22 5.11
N THR A 164 -3.95 -47.38 5.14
CA THR A 164 -3.87 -46.19 6.00
C THR A 164 -3.67 -44.95 5.13
N PRO A 165 -4.54 -43.93 5.22
CA PRO A 165 -4.43 -42.73 4.41
C PRO A 165 -3.17 -41.95 4.76
N THR A 166 -2.52 -41.43 3.74
CA THR A 166 -1.38 -40.52 3.90
C THR A 166 -1.88 -39.16 4.38
N ARG A 167 -1.23 -38.61 5.42
CA ARG A 167 -1.60 -37.34 6.06
C ARG A 167 -0.51 -36.31 5.85
N GLY A 168 -0.86 -35.06 5.57
CA GLY A 168 0.11 -33.98 5.45
C GLY A 168 -0.49 -32.59 5.41
N ILE A 169 0.38 -31.59 5.31
CA ILE A 169 0.02 -30.17 5.26
C ILE A 169 0.43 -29.61 3.90
N ALA A 170 -0.39 -28.77 3.28
CA ALA A 170 -0.04 -28.09 2.04
C ALA A 170 -0.16 -26.57 2.15
N PHE A 171 0.77 -25.86 1.52
CA PHE A 171 0.79 -24.39 1.42
C PHE A 171 0.88 -23.98 -0.04
N SER A 172 0.21 -22.89 -0.40
CA SER A 172 0.48 -22.15 -1.64
C SER A 172 1.45 -21.00 -1.35
N ILE A 173 2.62 -20.99 -2.00
CA ILE A 173 3.71 -20.04 -1.74
C ILE A 173 4.03 -19.17 -2.95
N TYR A 174 4.43 -17.92 -2.68
CA TYR A 174 4.98 -16.99 -3.66
C TYR A 174 6.09 -16.15 -3.01
N PRO A 175 6.93 -15.41 -3.76
CA PRO A 175 8.20 -14.86 -3.25
C PRO A 175 8.10 -14.06 -1.94
N LYS A 176 7.06 -13.20 -1.79
CA LYS A 176 6.93 -12.34 -0.60
C LYS A 176 6.57 -13.10 0.68
N LEU A 177 6.01 -14.31 0.58
CA LEU A 177 5.58 -15.10 1.75
C LEU A 177 6.59 -16.17 2.17
N VAL A 178 7.75 -16.26 1.50
CA VAL A 178 8.81 -17.23 1.87
C VAL A 178 9.27 -17.10 3.33
N PRO A 179 9.48 -15.89 3.89
CA PRO A 179 9.80 -15.76 5.32
C PRO A 179 8.69 -16.27 6.24
N SER A 180 7.44 -16.06 5.82
CA SER A 180 6.24 -16.43 6.56
C SER A 180 6.06 -17.95 6.63
N VAL A 181 6.15 -18.65 5.49
CA VAL A 181 6.03 -20.11 5.44
C VAL A 181 7.19 -20.80 6.16
N TYR A 182 8.42 -20.28 6.05
CA TYR A 182 9.56 -20.80 6.81
C TYR A 182 9.30 -20.74 8.31
N ALA A 183 8.77 -19.61 8.78
CA ALA A 183 8.47 -19.41 10.18
C ALA A 183 7.40 -20.36 10.71
N ILE A 184 6.33 -20.57 9.93
CA ILE A 184 5.24 -21.48 10.30
C ILE A 184 5.72 -22.93 10.32
N VAL A 185 6.50 -23.37 9.32
CA VAL A 185 7.05 -24.73 9.29
C VAL A 185 7.91 -24.98 10.52
N LEU A 186 8.84 -24.08 10.86
CA LEU A 186 9.65 -24.24 12.06
C LEU A 186 8.81 -24.22 13.34
N LEU A 187 7.79 -23.36 13.41
CA LEU A 187 6.88 -23.31 14.56
C LEU A 187 6.17 -24.65 14.77
N LEU A 188 5.61 -25.26 13.71
CA LEU A 188 5.01 -26.59 13.75
C LEU A 188 5.98 -27.63 14.31
N ARG A 189 7.23 -27.58 13.86
CA ARG A 189 8.29 -28.50 14.30
C ARG A 189 8.63 -28.29 15.78
N THR A 190 8.55 -27.06 16.30
CA THR A 190 8.70 -26.81 17.75
C THR A 190 7.58 -27.41 18.61
N TYR A 191 6.41 -27.70 18.01
CA TYR A 191 5.32 -28.40 18.68
C TYR A 191 5.41 -29.93 18.56
N GLY A 192 6.46 -30.45 17.91
CA GLY A 192 6.62 -31.88 17.67
C GLY A 192 5.83 -32.42 16.47
N CYS A 193 5.25 -31.54 15.64
CA CYS A 193 4.52 -31.97 14.45
C CYS A 193 5.48 -32.67 13.49
N SER A 194 5.16 -33.91 13.12
CA SER A 194 5.96 -34.76 12.22
C SER A 194 5.34 -34.92 10.83
N LEU A 195 4.18 -34.29 10.60
CA LEU A 195 3.48 -34.37 9.32
C LEU A 195 4.36 -33.86 8.17
N PRO A 196 4.41 -34.58 7.03
CA PRO A 196 5.06 -34.11 5.82
C PRO A 196 4.35 -32.87 5.27
N ILE A 197 5.11 -31.99 4.61
CA ILE A 197 4.60 -30.71 4.12
C ILE A 197 4.86 -30.58 2.62
N GLU A 198 3.86 -30.12 1.86
CA GLU A 198 3.98 -29.75 0.45
C GLU A 198 3.89 -28.23 0.29
N LEU A 199 4.85 -27.65 -0.44
CA LEU A 199 4.86 -26.25 -0.81
C LEU A 199 4.61 -26.12 -2.31
N PHE A 200 3.39 -25.70 -2.67
CA PHE A 200 2.98 -25.45 -4.04
C PHE A 200 3.46 -24.07 -4.50
N TYR A 201 4.18 -24.01 -5.62
CA TYR A 201 4.75 -22.78 -6.17
C TYR A 201 4.52 -22.70 -7.68
N ARG A 202 4.44 -21.48 -8.20
CA ARG A 202 4.41 -21.24 -9.65
C ARG A 202 5.84 -21.05 -10.19
N PRO A 203 6.30 -21.87 -11.15
CA PRO A 203 7.64 -21.74 -11.72
C PRO A 203 7.90 -20.38 -12.37
N GLU A 204 6.85 -19.72 -12.89
CA GLU A 204 6.95 -18.39 -13.51
C GLU A 204 7.18 -17.27 -12.48
N GLU A 205 6.76 -17.48 -11.23
CA GLU A 205 6.88 -16.48 -10.16
C GLU A 205 8.14 -16.69 -9.29
N MET A 206 8.59 -17.94 -9.15
CA MET A 206 9.68 -18.28 -8.24
C MET A 206 10.41 -19.56 -8.67
N ASP A 207 11.73 -19.49 -8.78
CA ASP A 207 12.60 -20.66 -8.88
C ASP A 207 13.06 -21.09 -7.47
N PRO A 208 12.51 -22.18 -6.89
CA PRO A 208 12.87 -22.59 -5.54
C PRO A 208 14.31 -23.12 -5.44
N ARG A 209 14.95 -23.49 -6.55
CA ARG A 209 16.37 -23.92 -6.57
C ARG A 209 17.31 -22.78 -6.19
N ARG A 210 16.90 -21.54 -6.47
CA ARG A 210 17.66 -20.32 -6.15
C ARG A 210 17.29 -19.73 -4.79
N ASN A 211 16.29 -20.29 -4.10
CA ASN A 211 15.83 -19.79 -2.82
C ASN A 211 16.42 -20.64 -1.67
N TYR A 212 17.43 -20.10 -0.99
CA TYR A 212 18.13 -20.80 0.10
C TYR A 212 17.20 -21.23 1.24
N VAL A 213 16.19 -20.41 1.56
CA VAL A 213 15.21 -20.72 2.60
C VAL A 213 14.36 -21.93 2.22
N LEU A 214 13.88 -21.99 0.98
CA LEU A 214 13.13 -23.16 0.49
C LEU A 214 14.01 -24.41 0.42
N GLN A 215 15.25 -24.30 -0.04
CA GLN A 215 16.20 -25.42 -0.05
C GLN A 215 16.46 -25.94 1.37
N ARG A 216 16.61 -25.03 2.34
CA ARG A 216 16.79 -25.39 3.75
C ARG A 216 15.61 -26.19 4.29
N LEU A 217 14.38 -25.74 4.03
CA LEU A 217 13.17 -26.44 4.43
C LEU A 217 13.11 -27.86 3.86
N VAL A 218 13.41 -28.02 2.57
CA VAL A 218 13.43 -29.33 1.91
C VAL A 218 14.47 -30.26 2.56
N GLN A 219 15.64 -29.73 2.92
CA GLN A 219 16.73 -30.51 3.50
C GLN A 219 16.48 -30.94 4.94
N THR A 220 15.79 -30.13 5.75
CA THR A 220 15.73 -30.36 7.20
C THR A 220 14.34 -30.66 7.76
N GLU A 221 13.26 -30.28 7.08
CA GLU A 221 11.93 -30.24 7.70
C GLU A 221 10.88 -31.17 7.08
N ASN A 222 11.28 -32.20 6.32
CA ASN A 222 10.37 -33.10 5.60
C ASN A 222 9.36 -32.33 4.73
N VAL A 223 9.92 -31.46 3.87
CA VAL A 223 9.18 -30.57 2.97
C VAL A 223 9.43 -30.97 1.53
N ALA A 224 8.37 -31.09 0.73
CA ALA A 224 8.42 -31.30 -0.70
C ALA A 224 7.94 -30.06 -1.46
N LEU A 225 8.64 -29.71 -2.54
CA LEU A 225 8.25 -28.60 -3.43
C LEU A 225 7.40 -29.16 -4.58
N ARG A 226 6.24 -28.55 -4.84
CA ARG A 226 5.31 -28.95 -5.91
C ARG A 226 5.12 -27.80 -6.89
N ALA A 227 5.52 -28.00 -8.14
CA ALA A 227 5.27 -27.01 -9.18
C ALA A 227 3.79 -27.03 -9.57
N ILE A 228 3.17 -25.86 -9.63
CA ILE A 228 1.85 -25.66 -10.22
C ILE A 228 2.03 -25.62 -11.74
N THR A 229 1.44 -26.57 -12.44
CA THR A 229 1.62 -26.72 -13.89
C THR A 229 0.47 -26.14 -14.71
N ASP A 230 -0.69 -25.90 -14.11
CA ASP A 230 -1.81 -25.24 -14.79
C ASP A 230 -1.60 -23.72 -14.80
N PRO A 231 -1.43 -23.09 -15.98
CA PRO A 231 -1.18 -21.66 -16.06
C PRO A 231 -2.34 -20.82 -15.50
N ARG A 232 -3.58 -21.35 -15.48
CA ARG A 232 -4.77 -20.68 -14.95
C ARG A 232 -4.76 -20.58 -13.42
N ALA A 233 -4.04 -21.46 -12.73
CA ALA A 233 -3.96 -21.53 -11.27
C ALA A 233 -3.15 -20.37 -10.65
N THR A 234 -3.64 -19.14 -10.80
CA THR A 234 -3.02 -17.90 -10.30
C THR A 234 -3.82 -17.34 -9.11
N LYS A 235 -3.19 -16.47 -8.32
CA LYS A 235 -3.84 -15.79 -7.18
C LYS A 235 -4.56 -16.79 -6.24
N PHE A 236 -5.84 -16.57 -5.98
CA PHE A 236 -6.69 -17.39 -5.08
C PHE A 236 -6.90 -18.83 -5.59
N ARG A 237 -6.80 -19.07 -6.90
CA ARG A 237 -6.99 -20.40 -7.52
C ARG A 237 -5.91 -21.42 -7.15
N THR A 238 -4.80 -20.96 -6.55
CA THR A 238 -3.68 -21.81 -6.15
C THR A 238 -4.03 -22.75 -4.99
N LYS A 239 -4.89 -22.37 -4.04
CA LYS A 239 -5.24 -23.23 -2.90
C LYS A 239 -6.18 -24.38 -3.27
N PRO A 240 -7.27 -24.16 -4.03
CA PRO A 240 -8.05 -25.28 -4.58
C PRO A 240 -7.17 -26.24 -5.39
N TYR A 241 -6.28 -25.69 -6.22
CA TYR A 241 -5.29 -26.47 -6.97
C TYR A 241 -4.39 -27.30 -6.03
N ALA A 242 -3.87 -26.71 -4.95
CA ALA A 242 -3.03 -27.42 -3.98
C ALA A 242 -3.77 -28.55 -3.26
N VAL A 243 -5.02 -28.34 -2.83
CA VAL A 243 -5.86 -29.43 -2.28
C VAL A 243 -6.06 -30.53 -3.31
N TYR A 244 -6.41 -30.15 -4.54
CA TYR A 244 -6.76 -31.10 -5.57
C TYR A 244 -5.56 -31.94 -6.04
N HIS A 245 -4.36 -31.35 -6.12
CA HIS A 245 -3.15 -31.99 -6.64
C HIS A 245 -2.14 -32.42 -5.56
N SER A 246 -2.50 -32.34 -4.27
CA SER A 246 -1.65 -32.88 -3.19
C SER A 246 -1.34 -34.36 -3.40
N SER A 247 -0.24 -34.85 -2.84
CA SER A 247 0.03 -36.29 -2.77
C SER A 247 -0.55 -36.97 -1.53
N PHE A 248 -1.11 -36.20 -0.58
CA PHE A 248 -1.70 -36.73 0.64
C PHE A 248 -3.17 -37.06 0.46
N ASP A 249 -3.64 -38.19 0.95
CA ASP A 249 -5.06 -38.55 0.95
C ASP A 249 -5.84 -37.61 1.87
N GLN A 250 -5.29 -37.35 3.07
CA GLN A 250 -5.84 -36.41 4.04
C GLN A 250 -4.91 -35.19 4.14
N VAL A 251 -5.40 -34.03 3.72
CA VAL A 251 -4.61 -32.79 3.62
C VAL A 251 -5.20 -31.69 4.48
N LEU A 252 -4.35 -31.06 5.28
CA LEU A 252 -4.62 -29.76 5.90
C LEU A 252 -3.96 -28.68 5.05
N VAL A 253 -4.75 -27.85 4.38
CA VAL A 253 -4.21 -26.65 3.73
C VAL A 253 -4.17 -25.51 4.73
N LEU A 254 -3.04 -24.79 4.74
CA LEU A 254 -2.83 -23.61 5.56
C LEU A 254 -2.30 -22.45 4.72
N ASP A 255 -2.76 -21.25 5.04
CA ASP A 255 -2.16 -20.02 4.53
C ASP A 255 -0.79 -19.75 5.14
N CYS A 256 0.06 -19.11 4.37
CA CYS A 256 1.42 -18.80 4.79
C CYS A 256 1.48 -17.78 5.93
N ASP A 257 0.37 -17.18 6.35
CA ASP A 257 0.23 -16.24 7.46
C ASP A 257 -0.77 -16.75 8.52
N ASN A 258 -1.12 -18.03 8.46
CA ASN A 258 -1.98 -18.70 9.42
C ASN A 258 -1.20 -19.50 10.45
N ILE A 259 -1.07 -18.94 11.65
CA ILE A 259 -0.14 -19.42 12.67
C ILE A 259 -0.80 -20.55 13.49
N PRO A 260 -0.25 -21.78 13.48
CA PRO A 260 -0.71 -22.84 14.36
C PRO A 260 -0.28 -22.55 15.80
N LEU A 261 -1.17 -22.84 16.75
CA LEU A 261 -0.92 -22.63 18.20
C LEU A 261 -0.48 -23.91 18.91
N ARG A 262 -0.60 -25.06 18.23
CA ARG A 262 -0.15 -26.40 18.67
C ARG A 262 0.02 -27.32 17.47
N ASP A 263 0.50 -28.54 17.69
CA ASP A 263 0.54 -29.59 16.67
C ASP A 263 -0.90 -29.91 16.18
N PRO A 264 -1.21 -29.72 14.88
CA PRO A 264 -2.54 -29.98 14.33
C PRO A 264 -2.81 -31.46 14.04
N THR A 265 -1.86 -32.38 14.25
CA THR A 265 -2.00 -33.81 13.89
C THR A 265 -3.26 -34.46 14.48
N TYR A 266 -3.65 -34.08 15.71
CA TYR A 266 -4.84 -34.63 16.34
C TYR A 266 -6.15 -34.29 15.58
N LEU A 267 -6.18 -33.25 14.74
CA LEU A 267 -7.36 -32.88 13.96
C LEU A 267 -7.81 -34.01 13.02
N PHE A 268 -6.84 -34.78 12.50
CA PHE A 268 -7.08 -35.93 11.64
C PHE A 268 -7.71 -37.12 12.37
N ASP A 269 -7.70 -37.12 13.70
CA ASP A 269 -8.26 -38.21 14.53
C ASP A 269 -9.49 -37.74 15.33
N THR A 270 -9.97 -36.52 15.08
CA THR A 270 -11.20 -36.04 15.70
C THR A 270 -12.40 -36.86 15.22
N PRO A 271 -13.38 -37.18 16.10
CA PRO A 271 -14.60 -37.87 15.70
C PRO A 271 -15.31 -37.17 14.52
N GLU A 272 -15.27 -35.84 14.52
CA GLU A 272 -15.84 -34.99 13.48
C GLU A 272 -15.19 -35.24 12.11
N PHE A 273 -13.86 -35.20 12.02
CA PHE A 273 -13.17 -35.48 10.75
C PHE A 273 -13.32 -36.94 10.32
N GLN A 274 -13.28 -37.89 11.25
CA GLN A 274 -13.47 -39.30 10.93
C GLN A 274 -14.89 -39.57 10.38
N ALA A 275 -15.91 -38.95 10.98
CA ALA A 275 -17.28 -39.07 10.52
C ALA A 275 -17.49 -38.41 9.16
N ASP A 276 -17.08 -37.15 9.00
CA ASP A 276 -17.48 -36.34 7.86
C ASP A 276 -16.45 -36.32 6.71
N GLY A 277 -15.16 -36.52 7.01
CA GLY A 277 -14.08 -36.50 6.02
C GLY A 277 -13.62 -35.09 5.64
N ALA A 278 -14.21 -34.04 6.19
CA ALA A 278 -13.71 -32.67 6.04
C ALA A 278 -14.05 -31.83 7.28
N ILE A 279 -13.21 -30.85 7.61
CA ILE A 279 -13.50 -29.83 8.62
C ILE A 279 -13.29 -28.44 8.00
N PHE A 280 -14.30 -27.60 8.10
CA PHE A 280 -14.29 -26.20 7.67
C PHE A 280 -14.58 -25.25 8.84
N TRP A 281 -14.03 -24.04 8.76
CA TRP A 281 -14.09 -23.04 9.81
C TRP A 281 -14.88 -21.81 9.37
N PRO A 282 -15.62 -21.17 10.30
CA PRO A 282 -16.34 -19.93 10.02
C PRO A 282 -15.41 -18.73 9.89
N ASP A 283 -15.68 -17.86 8.93
CA ASP A 283 -15.18 -16.49 8.88
C ASP A 283 -15.99 -15.58 9.84
N TYR A 284 -15.66 -14.31 9.93
CA TYR A 284 -16.41 -13.27 10.64
C TYR A 284 -17.79 -12.98 10.05
N TRP A 285 -18.08 -13.43 8.84
CA TRP A 285 -19.25 -12.98 8.09
C TRP A 285 -20.36 -14.02 8.12
N GLN A 286 -21.55 -13.54 8.43
CA GLN A 286 -22.79 -14.30 8.31
C GLN A 286 -23.64 -13.67 7.21
N PRO A 287 -24.57 -14.42 6.58
CA PRO A 287 -25.34 -13.94 5.42
C PRO A 287 -26.03 -12.60 5.67
N THR A 288 -26.52 -12.36 6.88
CA THR A 288 -27.18 -11.10 7.27
C THR A 288 -26.24 -9.88 7.40
N HIS A 289 -24.93 -10.09 7.45
CA HIS A 289 -23.90 -9.08 7.70
C HIS A 289 -22.64 -9.29 6.84
N THR A 290 -22.81 -9.87 5.66
CA THR A 290 -21.72 -10.14 4.73
C THR A 290 -21.15 -8.87 4.09
N LEU A 291 -19.83 -8.86 3.85
CA LEU A 291 -19.16 -7.86 3.01
C LEU A 291 -18.97 -8.35 1.56
N PHE A 292 -19.33 -9.60 1.28
CA PHE A 292 -18.99 -10.31 0.04
C PHE A 292 -20.22 -10.75 -0.74
N HIS A 293 -21.40 -10.20 -0.41
CA HIS A 293 -22.66 -10.45 -1.12
C HIS A 293 -23.04 -11.94 -1.21
N VAL A 294 -22.71 -12.72 -0.18
CA VAL A 294 -23.13 -14.12 0.02
C VAL A 294 -24.35 -14.18 0.97
N ASP A 295 -25.35 -13.35 0.68
CA ASP A 295 -26.62 -13.26 1.41
C ASP A 295 -27.76 -13.97 0.64
N ALA A 296 -28.97 -14.02 1.21
CA ALA A 296 -30.10 -14.75 0.64
C ALA A 296 -30.57 -14.24 -0.73
N ASP A 297 -30.33 -12.96 -1.04
CA ASP A 297 -30.76 -12.36 -2.30
C ASP A 297 -29.73 -12.56 -3.42
N SER A 298 -28.53 -13.05 -3.11
CA SER A 298 -27.41 -13.15 -4.07
C SER A 298 -27.74 -13.97 -5.31
N LEU A 299 -27.34 -13.45 -6.50
CA LEU A 299 -27.39 -14.21 -7.76
C LEU A 299 -26.54 -15.49 -7.74
N LEU A 300 -25.63 -15.62 -6.76
CA LEU A 300 -24.80 -16.80 -6.54
C LEU A 300 -25.62 -18.10 -6.48
N TRP A 301 -26.75 -18.07 -5.78
CA TRP A 301 -27.56 -19.27 -5.54
C TRP A 301 -28.18 -19.81 -6.83
N GLU A 302 -28.67 -18.91 -7.69
CA GLU A 302 -29.18 -19.28 -9.01
C GLU A 302 -28.04 -19.79 -9.90
N TYR A 303 -26.92 -19.07 -9.94
CA TYR A 303 -25.77 -19.38 -10.79
C TYR A 303 -25.20 -20.78 -10.49
N LEU A 304 -25.06 -21.11 -9.21
CA LEU A 304 -24.56 -22.42 -8.78
C LEU A 304 -25.64 -23.51 -8.77
N ASN A 305 -26.91 -23.12 -8.98
CA ASN A 305 -28.09 -23.96 -8.79
C ASN A 305 -28.10 -24.62 -7.40
N LEU A 306 -27.97 -23.79 -6.36
CA LEU A 306 -28.02 -24.17 -4.96
C LEU A 306 -29.15 -23.43 -4.24
N PRO A 307 -29.81 -24.07 -3.26
CA PRO A 307 -30.65 -23.31 -2.35
C PRO A 307 -29.79 -22.38 -1.49
N PHE A 308 -30.40 -21.31 -0.97
CA PHE A 308 -29.76 -20.48 0.04
C PHE A 308 -29.49 -21.30 1.31
N TYR A 309 -28.28 -21.16 1.86
CA TYR A 309 -27.89 -21.75 3.14
C TYR A 309 -27.61 -20.65 4.16
N ASP A 310 -28.48 -20.53 5.17
CA ASP A 310 -28.32 -19.59 6.28
C ASP A 310 -27.28 -20.07 7.28
N MET A 311 -26.01 -19.92 6.93
CA MET A 311 -24.86 -20.28 7.74
C MET A 311 -23.70 -19.33 7.49
N PHE A 312 -22.77 -19.25 8.44
CA PHE A 312 -21.55 -18.44 8.30
C PHE A 312 -20.79 -18.78 7.03
N GLU A 313 -20.19 -17.75 6.43
CA GLU A 313 -19.19 -17.89 5.38
C GLU A 313 -17.96 -18.62 5.90
N GLN A 314 -17.22 -19.27 5.00
CA GLN A 314 -16.06 -20.08 5.34
C GLN A 314 -14.76 -19.26 5.33
N GLU A 315 -13.87 -19.49 6.28
CA GLU A 315 -12.48 -19.03 6.23
C GLU A 315 -11.60 -20.09 5.54
N SER A 316 -11.08 -19.78 4.35
CA SER A 316 -10.24 -20.72 3.58
C SER A 316 -8.76 -20.71 3.96
N GLY A 317 -8.34 -19.86 4.90
CA GLY A 317 -6.98 -19.86 5.44
C GLY A 317 -6.59 -21.17 6.14
N GLN A 318 -7.57 -22.00 6.52
CA GLN A 318 -7.37 -23.39 6.91
C GLN A 318 -8.53 -24.29 6.46
N VAL A 319 -8.20 -25.40 5.83
CA VAL A 319 -9.19 -26.39 5.35
C VAL A 319 -8.61 -27.78 5.53
N LEU A 320 -9.36 -28.70 6.16
CA LEU A 320 -8.95 -30.09 6.34
C LEU A 320 -9.86 -31.01 5.51
N VAL A 321 -9.27 -31.80 4.60
CA VAL A 321 -10.01 -32.61 3.62
C VAL A 321 -9.42 -34.02 3.50
N ASP A 322 -10.29 -35.02 3.53
CA ASP A 322 -10.03 -36.38 3.06
C ASP A 322 -10.43 -36.50 1.57
N ARG A 323 -9.42 -36.42 0.71
CA ARG A 323 -9.58 -36.42 -0.75
C ARG A 323 -10.07 -37.76 -1.27
N SER A 324 -9.85 -38.87 -0.56
CA SER A 324 -10.34 -40.19 -0.97
C SER A 324 -11.87 -40.29 -0.87
N ARG A 325 -12.50 -39.41 -0.08
CA ARG A 325 -13.94 -39.38 0.18
C ARG A 325 -14.64 -38.19 -0.45
N ALA A 326 -13.88 -37.21 -0.95
CA ALA A 326 -14.39 -35.94 -1.43
C ALA A 326 -14.40 -35.78 -2.96
N GLY A 327 -14.24 -36.86 -3.73
CA GLY A 327 -14.14 -36.81 -5.20
C GLY A 327 -15.17 -35.89 -5.89
N PRO A 328 -16.48 -36.07 -5.67
CA PRO A 328 -17.51 -35.20 -6.25
C PRO A 328 -17.32 -33.71 -5.89
N ALA A 329 -17.12 -33.41 -4.60
CA ALA A 329 -16.90 -32.05 -4.14
C ALA A 329 -15.61 -31.42 -4.69
N LEU A 330 -14.52 -32.21 -4.81
CA LEU A 330 -13.26 -31.74 -5.36
C LEU A 330 -13.39 -31.41 -6.84
N HIS A 331 -14.05 -32.24 -7.64
CA HIS A 331 -14.32 -31.91 -9.03
C HIS A 331 -15.21 -30.66 -9.15
N ARG A 332 -16.24 -30.54 -8.31
CA ARG A 332 -17.10 -29.34 -8.26
C ARG A 332 -16.31 -28.09 -7.88
N LEU A 333 -15.42 -28.18 -6.90
CA LEU A 333 -14.52 -27.11 -6.50
C LEU A 333 -13.63 -26.65 -7.66
N MET A 334 -13.08 -27.58 -8.44
CA MET A 334 -12.29 -27.23 -9.62
C MET A 334 -13.14 -26.62 -10.74
N ALA A 335 -14.39 -27.04 -10.90
CA ALA A 335 -15.34 -26.41 -11.81
C ALA A 335 -15.58 -24.95 -11.42
N TYR A 336 -15.80 -24.68 -10.12
CA TYR A 336 -15.96 -23.32 -9.60
C TYR A 336 -14.67 -22.51 -9.71
N THR A 337 -13.51 -23.16 -9.58
CA THR A 337 -12.20 -22.48 -9.62
C THR A 337 -11.75 -22.12 -11.04
N PHE A 338 -12.10 -22.91 -12.06
CA PHE A 338 -11.57 -22.73 -13.41
C PHE A 338 -12.60 -22.48 -14.51
N SER A 339 -13.89 -22.54 -14.16
CA SER A 339 -15.04 -22.49 -15.05
C SER A 339 -14.97 -23.47 -16.24
N PRO A 340 -15.84 -24.50 -16.31
CA PRO A 340 -15.84 -25.44 -17.42
C PRO A 340 -16.28 -24.81 -18.75
N THR A 341 -16.94 -23.64 -18.73
CA THR A 341 -17.43 -22.95 -19.93
C THR A 341 -16.39 -22.01 -20.53
N GLY A 342 -15.27 -21.77 -19.85
CA GLY A 342 -14.24 -20.80 -20.24
C GLY A 342 -14.60 -19.34 -19.93
N VAL A 343 -15.78 -19.08 -19.36
CA VAL A 343 -16.24 -17.76 -18.91
C VAL A 343 -16.44 -17.80 -17.40
N ASP A 344 -15.83 -16.88 -16.66
CA ASP A 344 -15.78 -16.94 -15.20
C ASP A 344 -16.71 -15.90 -14.54
N LEU A 345 -18.01 -16.19 -14.59
CA LEU A 345 -19.02 -15.28 -14.05
C LEU A 345 -19.01 -15.20 -12.52
N LEU A 346 -18.33 -16.09 -11.79
CA LEU A 346 -18.13 -15.93 -10.35
C LEU A 346 -17.24 -14.73 -10.05
N GLU A 347 -16.16 -14.56 -10.83
CA GLU A 347 -15.25 -13.42 -10.70
C GLU A 347 -15.82 -12.19 -11.42
N ASP A 348 -16.34 -12.32 -12.65
CA ASP A 348 -16.85 -11.18 -13.44
C ASP A 348 -18.05 -10.48 -12.79
N LEU A 349 -18.88 -11.22 -12.04
CA LEU A 349 -20.05 -10.68 -11.33
C LEU A 349 -19.81 -10.52 -9.81
N GLU A 350 -18.58 -10.73 -9.35
CA GLU A 350 -18.17 -10.63 -7.94
C GLU A 350 -19.09 -11.39 -6.97
N LEU A 351 -19.56 -12.59 -7.36
CA LEU A 351 -20.54 -13.37 -6.60
C LEU A 351 -19.94 -14.04 -5.35
N VAL A 352 -18.62 -14.24 -5.35
CA VAL A 352 -17.84 -14.71 -4.19
C VAL A 352 -16.48 -14.00 -4.18
N TYR A 353 -15.88 -13.89 -3.00
CA TYR A 353 -14.53 -13.34 -2.87
C TYR A 353 -13.44 -14.41 -2.95
N GLY A 354 -12.92 -14.64 -4.15
CA GLY A 354 -11.82 -15.59 -4.38
C GLY A 354 -12.18 -17.02 -4.00
N ASP A 355 -11.28 -17.72 -3.31
CA ASP A 355 -11.45 -19.14 -2.93
C ASP A 355 -12.21 -19.37 -1.62
N LYS A 356 -12.51 -18.28 -0.91
CA LYS A 356 -12.97 -18.26 0.48
C LYS A 356 -14.11 -19.25 0.77
N ASP A 357 -15.22 -19.12 0.03
CA ASP A 357 -16.43 -19.93 0.21
C ASP A 357 -16.55 -21.09 -0.79
N LEU A 358 -15.63 -21.21 -1.76
CA LEU A 358 -15.75 -22.18 -2.84
C LEU A 358 -15.76 -23.63 -2.33
N PHE A 359 -14.99 -23.94 -1.28
CA PHE A 359 -14.98 -25.28 -0.68
C PHE A 359 -16.35 -25.62 -0.09
N ARG A 360 -16.89 -24.76 0.77
CA ARG A 360 -18.22 -24.94 1.38
C ARG A 360 -19.30 -25.11 0.30
N LEU A 361 -19.32 -24.24 -0.70
CA LEU A 361 -20.31 -24.28 -1.78
C LEU A 361 -20.21 -25.57 -2.60
N ALA A 362 -18.99 -26.05 -2.89
CA ALA A 362 -18.79 -27.29 -3.64
C ALA A 362 -19.26 -28.54 -2.87
N TYR A 363 -19.04 -28.57 -1.55
CA TYR A 363 -19.50 -29.67 -0.69
C TYR A 363 -21.02 -29.67 -0.53
N LEU A 364 -21.61 -28.50 -0.29
CA LEU A 364 -23.08 -28.33 -0.26
C LEU A 364 -23.71 -28.76 -1.59
N GLY A 365 -23.15 -28.30 -2.72
CA GLY A 365 -23.68 -28.59 -4.05
C GLY A 365 -23.51 -30.01 -4.54
N THR A 366 -22.71 -30.83 -3.85
CA THR A 366 -22.56 -32.26 -4.15
C THR A 366 -23.13 -33.14 -3.04
N ASN A 367 -23.72 -32.55 -2.01
CA ASN A 367 -24.16 -33.23 -0.80
C ASN A 367 -23.05 -34.11 -0.18
N THR A 368 -21.80 -33.67 -0.31
CA THR A 368 -20.63 -34.34 0.29
C THR A 368 -20.56 -33.94 1.76
N SER A 369 -20.39 -34.90 2.67
CA SER A 369 -20.34 -34.62 4.12
C SER A 369 -19.14 -33.73 4.46
N PHE A 370 -19.34 -32.79 5.39
CA PHE A 370 -18.28 -32.02 6.01
C PHE A 370 -18.73 -31.58 7.40
N HIS A 371 -17.77 -31.46 8.31
CA HIS A 371 -18.00 -30.87 9.61
C HIS A 371 -17.77 -29.36 9.55
N TYR A 372 -18.75 -28.58 9.99
CA TYR A 372 -18.60 -27.14 10.12
C TYR A 372 -18.40 -26.74 11.58
N ILE A 373 -17.29 -26.09 11.89
CA ILE A 373 -16.99 -25.63 13.25
C ILE A 373 -18.05 -24.60 13.67
N LYS A 374 -18.76 -24.91 14.75
CA LYS A 374 -19.86 -24.07 15.27
C LYS A 374 -19.37 -22.95 16.18
N THR A 375 -18.14 -23.06 16.68
CA THR A 375 -17.53 -22.08 17.57
C THR A 375 -17.11 -20.84 16.79
N LEU A 376 -17.58 -19.68 17.22
CA LEU A 376 -17.36 -18.41 16.52
C LEU A 376 -15.89 -17.97 16.57
N PRO A 377 -15.37 -17.35 15.50
CA PRO A 377 -13.99 -16.89 15.47
C PRO A 377 -13.74 -15.74 16.45
N VAL A 378 -12.52 -15.70 16.96
CA VAL A 378 -12.03 -14.70 17.93
C VAL A 378 -11.28 -13.60 17.19
N ALA A 379 -11.38 -12.35 17.63
CA ALA A 379 -10.50 -11.30 17.13
C ALA A 379 -9.26 -11.20 18.03
N ALA A 380 -8.06 -11.22 17.45
CA ALA A 380 -6.80 -11.16 18.17
C ALA A 380 -6.01 -9.93 17.73
N GLY A 381 -5.48 -9.16 18.68
CA GLY A 381 -4.78 -7.93 18.37
C GLY A 381 -4.38 -7.14 19.61
N THR A 382 -4.53 -5.82 19.58
CA THR A 382 -4.11 -4.96 20.68
C THR A 382 -5.17 -3.93 21.05
N GLN A 383 -5.24 -3.60 22.34
CA GLN A 383 -5.93 -2.40 22.80
C GLN A 383 -5.05 -1.19 22.45
N LEU A 384 -5.56 -0.23 21.69
CA LEU A 384 -4.78 0.97 21.37
C LEU A 384 -4.81 1.96 22.56
N PRO A 385 -3.67 2.51 23.02
CA PRO A 385 -3.66 3.41 24.19
C PRO A 385 -4.43 4.73 23.98
N TRP A 386 -4.56 5.18 22.73
CA TRP A 386 -5.10 6.49 22.32
C TRP A 386 -6.57 6.47 21.88
N ARG A 387 -7.16 5.28 21.72
CA ARG A 387 -8.59 5.07 21.45
C ARG A 387 -8.99 3.87 22.29
N VAL A 388 -10.02 3.95 23.14
CA VAL A 388 -10.47 2.87 24.05
C VAL A 388 -11.03 1.64 23.29
N GLN A 389 -10.62 1.45 22.04
CA GLN A 389 -11.13 0.51 21.06
C GLN A 389 -10.09 -0.59 20.81
N PHE A 390 -10.57 -1.82 20.83
CA PHE A 390 -9.80 -2.99 20.45
C PHE A 390 -9.49 -2.95 18.95
N CYS A 391 -8.24 -3.21 18.58
CA CYS A 391 -7.81 -3.35 17.19
C CYS A 391 -7.40 -4.80 16.92
N GLY A 392 -8.28 -5.57 16.27
CA GLY A 392 -7.97 -6.93 15.85
C GLY A 392 -7.18 -6.95 14.55
N LEU A 393 -6.05 -7.67 14.59
CA LEU A 393 -5.07 -7.79 13.51
C LEU A 393 -5.00 -9.21 12.94
N ALA A 394 -5.62 -10.16 13.64
CA ALA A 394 -5.67 -11.57 13.30
C ALA A 394 -6.99 -12.20 13.75
N MET A 395 -7.39 -13.28 13.07
CA MET A 395 -8.55 -14.10 13.39
C MET A 395 -8.09 -15.37 14.10
N GLY A 396 -8.60 -15.59 15.32
CA GLY A 396 -8.38 -16.81 16.09
C GLY A 396 -9.44 -17.86 15.77
N GLN A 397 -9.00 -19.02 15.29
CA GLN A 397 -9.86 -20.14 14.89
C GLN A 397 -9.79 -21.26 15.92
N LEU A 398 -10.93 -21.89 16.18
CA LEU A 398 -11.10 -22.88 17.24
C LEU A 398 -11.32 -24.28 16.66
N ASP A 399 -10.96 -25.30 17.42
CA ASP A 399 -11.21 -26.70 17.07
C ASP A 399 -12.64 -27.12 17.50
N PRO A 400 -13.07 -28.38 17.23
CA PRO A 400 -14.38 -28.89 17.66
C PRO A 400 -14.62 -28.86 19.17
N LYS A 401 -13.55 -28.80 19.99
CA LYS A 401 -13.64 -28.71 21.46
C LYS A 401 -13.73 -27.26 21.96
N GLY A 402 -13.58 -26.29 21.06
CA GLY A 402 -13.58 -24.87 21.40
C GLY A 402 -12.21 -24.33 21.85
N ASP A 403 -11.13 -25.06 21.57
CA ASP A 403 -9.77 -24.61 21.87
C ASP A 403 -9.19 -23.85 20.67
N LEU A 404 -8.54 -22.71 20.92
CA LEU A 404 -7.82 -21.97 19.87
C LEU A 404 -6.71 -22.84 19.26
N VAL A 405 -6.74 -23.00 17.94
CA VAL A 405 -5.80 -23.85 17.20
C VAL A 405 -5.04 -23.09 16.12
N PHE A 406 -5.67 -22.11 15.47
CA PHE A 406 -5.02 -21.29 14.44
C PHE A 406 -5.22 -19.80 14.69
N LEU A 407 -4.32 -19.00 14.14
CA LEU A 407 -4.30 -17.55 14.24
C LEU A 407 -3.94 -16.97 12.87
N HIS A 408 -4.97 -16.65 12.09
CA HIS A 408 -4.83 -16.13 10.73
C HIS A 408 -4.57 -14.63 10.75
N ARG A 409 -3.37 -14.19 10.34
CA ARG A 409 -2.98 -12.76 10.39
C ARG A 409 -3.53 -12.00 9.19
N ASN A 410 -4.75 -11.49 9.30
CA ASN A 410 -5.45 -10.85 8.18
C ASN A 410 -4.90 -9.45 7.84
N SER A 411 -4.30 -8.74 8.80
CA SER A 411 -3.84 -7.35 8.60
C SER A 411 -2.32 -7.19 8.56
N VAL A 412 -1.60 -7.60 9.62
CA VAL A 412 -0.15 -7.40 9.75
C VAL A 412 0.58 -8.69 9.41
N LYS A 413 0.91 -8.93 8.14
CA LYS A 413 1.57 -10.16 7.64
C LYS A 413 3.03 -10.30 8.14
N LEU A 414 3.59 -11.52 8.15
CA LEU A 414 5.00 -11.73 8.51
C LEU A 414 5.91 -11.36 7.32
N SER A 415 6.80 -10.37 7.51
CA SER A 415 7.66 -9.85 6.43
C SER A 415 9.08 -10.42 6.46
N GLY A 416 9.52 -10.92 7.61
CA GLY A 416 10.93 -11.26 7.85
C GLY A 416 11.84 -10.06 8.06
N ASP A 417 11.28 -8.86 8.22
CA ASP A 417 12.01 -7.64 8.57
C ASP A 417 12.56 -7.75 10.01
N ALA A 418 13.85 -7.45 10.19
CA ALA A 418 14.53 -7.47 11.48
C ALA A 418 13.90 -6.56 12.56
N HIS A 419 13.10 -5.57 12.15
CA HIS A 419 12.39 -4.65 13.03
C HIS A 419 10.93 -5.06 13.30
N GLN A 420 10.48 -6.22 12.79
CA GLN A 420 9.11 -6.67 13.04
C GLN A 420 8.94 -7.10 14.51
N VAL A 421 7.97 -6.48 15.21
CA VAL A 421 7.69 -6.71 16.63
C VAL A 421 6.35 -7.42 16.86
N PRO A 422 6.18 -8.14 17.99
CA PRO A 422 4.88 -8.70 18.38
C PRO A 422 3.84 -7.61 18.59
N VAL A 423 2.63 -7.83 18.10
CA VAL A 423 1.52 -6.87 18.16
C VAL A 423 0.26 -7.44 18.80
N ILE A 424 0.21 -8.75 19.09
CA ILE A 424 -0.96 -9.40 19.66
C ILE A 424 -0.80 -9.49 21.17
N THR A 425 -1.62 -8.72 21.87
CA THR A 425 -1.61 -8.59 23.34
C THR A 425 -2.98 -8.89 23.95
N HIS A 426 -4.05 -8.93 23.16
CA HIS A 426 -5.42 -9.09 23.60
C HIS A 426 -6.20 -10.02 22.67
N LEU A 427 -7.24 -10.65 23.22
CA LEU A 427 -8.30 -11.33 22.47
C LEU A 427 -9.63 -10.62 22.73
N GLN A 428 -10.48 -10.54 21.71
CA GLN A 428 -11.85 -10.09 21.84
C GLN A 428 -12.80 -11.21 21.40
N ARG A 429 -13.72 -11.58 22.27
CA ARG A 429 -14.68 -12.68 22.07
C ARG A 429 -16.10 -12.16 22.16
N PHE A 430 -16.97 -12.61 21.26
CA PHE A 430 -18.41 -12.38 21.37
C PHE A 430 -19.00 -13.18 22.55
N ASP A 431 -19.90 -12.56 23.31
CA ASP A 431 -20.57 -13.23 24.43
C ASP A 431 -21.81 -14.03 23.96
N GLN A 432 -21.53 -15.20 23.39
CA GLN A 432 -22.57 -16.14 22.95
C GLN A 432 -23.37 -16.77 24.11
N THR A 433 -22.97 -16.56 25.38
CA THR A 433 -23.68 -17.12 26.54
C THR A 433 -24.85 -16.25 26.96
N ALA A 434 -24.77 -14.94 26.70
CA ALA A 434 -25.77 -13.97 27.09
C ALA A 434 -26.58 -13.39 25.91
N TYR A 435 -26.14 -13.56 24.66
CA TYR A 435 -26.75 -12.92 23.49
C TYR A 435 -26.92 -13.86 22.29
N SER A 436 -27.97 -13.63 21.47
CA SER A 436 -28.22 -14.39 20.23
C SER A 436 -27.24 -14.02 19.11
N LEU A 437 -27.12 -14.90 18.11
CA LEU A 437 -26.26 -14.69 16.94
C LEU A 437 -26.69 -13.48 16.08
N ASP A 438 -27.93 -13.00 16.20
CA ASP A 438 -28.40 -11.78 15.51
C ASP A 438 -27.62 -10.52 15.94
N ALA A 439 -27.04 -10.55 17.14
CA ALA A 439 -26.21 -9.48 17.68
C ALA A 439 -24.73 -9.60 17.25
N TYR A 440 -24.32 -10.74 16.66
CA TYR A 440 -22.95 -10.97 16.22
C TYR A 440 -22.64 -10.10 14.99
N ARG A 441 -21.77 -9.09 15.15
CA ARG A 441 -21.36 -8.21 14.05
C ARG A 441 -19.89 -7.84 14.24
N VAL A 442 -19.09 -8.13 13.21
CA VAL A 442 -17.72 -7.63 13.11
C VAL A 442 -17.75 -6.38 12.26
N ALA A 443 -16.99 -5.36 12.67
CA ALA A 443 -16.89 -4.12 11.95
C ALA A 443 -15.45 -3.65 11.85
N TRP A 444 -15.21 -2.78 10.89
CA TRP A 444 -13.99 -2.01 10.83
C TRP A 444 -13.95 -1.03 12.02
N THR A 445 -12.88 -1.13 12.81
CA THR A 445 -12.68 -0.38 14.06
C THR A 445 -11.59 0.70 13.94
N GLY A 446 -11.02 0.86 12.74
CA GLY A 446 -9.93 1.79 12.47
C GLY A 446 -8.77 1.10 11.75
N GLU A 447 -7.59 1.70 11.83
CA GLU A 447 -6.35 1.15 11.25
C GLU A 447 -5.25 1.12 12.31
N PHE A 448 -4.43 0.06 12.26
CA PHE A 448 -3.24 -0.06 13.09
C PHE A 448 -2.09 0.78 12.54
N ASN A 449 -1.86 0.65 11.23
CA ASN A 449 -1.11 1.56 10.35
C ASN A 449 -1.89 1.67 9.02
N ALA A 450 -1.52 2.58 8.09
CA ALA A 450 -2.23 2.66 6.82
C ALA A 450 -2.24 1.33 6.07
N GLY A 451 -3.42 0.99 5.54
CA GLY A 451 -3.61 -0.27 4.82
C GLY A 451 -3.59 -1.49 5.73
N GLN A 452 -3.52 -1.33 7.06
CA GLN A 452 -3.60 -2.40 8.04
C GLN A 452 -4.89 -2.22 8.86
N PRO A 453 -6.04 -2.72 8.35
CA PRO A 453 -7.33 -2.51 8.99
C PRO A 453 -7.41 -3.23 10.34
N CYS A 454 -8.07 -2.59 11.30
CA CYS A 454 -8.44 -3.18 12.58
C CYS A 454 -9.86 -3.74 12.48
N TRP A 455 -10.03 -5.03 12.78
CA TRP A 455 -11.34 -5.67 12.87
C TRP A 455 -11.70 -5.96 14.32
N GLY A 456 -12.96 -5.77 14.69
CA GLY A 456 -13.38 -6.04 16.06
C GLY A 456 -14.89 -5.98 16.23
N PHE A 457 -15.31 -6.34 17.44
CA PHE A 457 -16.71 -6.30 17.87
C PHE A 457 -17.01 -4.93 18.52
N PRO A 458 -17.75 -4.04 17.85
CA PRO A 458 -17.96 -2.68 18.36
C PRO A 458 -18.91 -2.69 19.56
N TRP A 459 -18.42 -2.42 20.77
CA TRP A 459 -19.26 -2.25 21.96
C TRP A 459 -19.94 -0.86 21.94
N PRO A 460 -21.25 -0.71 22.25
CA PRO A 460 -22.17 -1.72 22.79
C PRO A 460 -23.00 -2.48 21.74
N LEU A 461 -22.79 -2.23 20.45
CA LEU A 461 -23.58 -2.83 19.36
C LEU A 461 -23.42 -4.34 19.27
N THR A 462 -22.21 -4.84 19.56
CA THR A 462 -21.88 -6.25 19.60
C THR A 462 -21.25 -6.59 20.94
N PRO A 463 -22.02 -7.20 21.87
CA PRO A 463 -21.54 -7.59 23.18
C PRO A 463 -20.32 -8.50 23.09
N SER A 464 -19.21 -8.05 23.68
CA SER A 464 -17.95 -8.77 23.62
C SER A 464 -17.10 -8.52 24.86
N VAL A 465 -16.21 -9.45 25.14
CA VAL A 465 -15.23 -9.39 26.23
C VAL A 465 -13.84 -9.30 25.62
N VAL A 466 -13.06 -8.32 26.11
CA VAL A 466 -11.64 -8.18 25.78
C VAL A 466 -10.82 -8.77 26.91
N GLU A 467 -9.99 -9.77 26.58
CA GLU A 467 -9.08 -10.45 27.48
C GLU A 467 -7.64 -9.99 27.21
N VAL A 468 -6.92 -9.61 28.27
CA VAL A 468 -5.48 -9.31 28.20
C VAL A 468 -4.69 -10.61 28.27
N LEU A 469 -3.76 -10.81 27.35
CA LEU A 469 -2.97 -12.04 27.29
C LEU A 469 -1.69 -11.93 28.13
N PRO A 470 -1.44 -12.84 29.09
CA PRO A 470 -0.16 -12.89 29.77
C PRO A 470 0.97 -13.34 28.82
N PRO A 471 2.25 -13.03 29.11
CA PRO A 471 3.38 -13.47 28.28
C PRO A 471 3.50 -14.99 28.11
N THR A 472 2.88 -15.76 29.02
CA THR A 472 2.83 -17.23 28.97
C THR A 472 1.70 -17.78 28.10
N HIS A 473 0.81 -16.92 27.58
CA HIS A 473 -0.32 -17.36 26.78
C HIS A 473 0.15 -17.95 25.43
N PRO A 474 -0.43 -19.07 24.96
CA PRO A 474 -0.01 -19.75 23.73
C PRO A 474 0.07 -18.83 22.50
N VAL A 475 -0.90 -17.92 22.33
CA VAL A 475 -0.91 -16.93 21.24
C VAL A 475 0.32 -16.02 21.28
N VAL A 476 0.67 -15.49 22.45
CA VAL A 476 1.83 -14.58 22.61
C VAL A 476 3.14 -15.34 22.38
N GLN A 477 3.22 -16.58 22.86
CA GLN A 477 4.40 -17.43 22.65
C GLN A 477 4.58 -17.81 21.17
N ALA A 478 3.49 -18.19 20.50
CA ALA A 478 3.48 -18.51 19.08
C ALA A 478 3.90 -17.29 18.24
N GLU A 479 3.33 -16.11 18.50
CA GLU A 479 3.68 -14.88 17.79
C GLU A 479 5.17 -14.54 17.94
N ARG A 480 5.71 -14.59 19.16
CA ARG A 480 7.13 -14.30 19.40
C ARG A 480 8.05 -15.28 18.66
N LYS A 481 7.74 -16.58 18.70
CA LYS A 481 8.53 -17.61 18.01
C LYS A 481 8.47 -17.45 16.50
N VAL A 482 7.27 -17.28 15.94
CA VAL A 482 7.10 -17.17 14.49
C VAL A 482 7.76 -15.89 13.96
N LEU A 483 7.69 -14.77 14.68
CA LEU A 483 8.42 -13.56 14.31
C LEU A 483 9.93 -13.78 14.32
N ALA A 484 10.47 -14.43 15.36
CA ALA A 484 11.88 -14.75 15.43
C ALA A 484 12.33 -15.65 14.25
N PHE A 485 11.53 -16.65 13.88
CA PHE A 485 11.82 -17.49 12.72
C PHE A 485 11.66 -16.75 11.39
N ALA A 486 10.68 -15.87 11.25
CA ALA A 486 10.50 -15.04 10.06
C ALA A 486 11.69 -14.10 9.87
N VAL A 487 12.14 -13.44 10.95
CA VAL A 487 13.36 -12.62 10.97
C VAL A 487 14.59 -13.46 10.64
N ALA A 488 14.69 -14.69 11.16
CA ALA A 488 15.77 -15.60 10.80
C ALA A 488 15.75 -15.95 9.29
N ALA A 489 14.58 -16.22 8.71
CA ALA A 489 14.45 -16.39 7.26
C ALA A 489 14.83 -15.13 6.49
N GLY A 490 14.37 -13.95 6.94
CA GLY A 490 14.80 -12.67 6.38
C GLY A 490 16.31 -12.52 6.41
N ASN A 491 16.94 -12.82 7.54
CA ASN A 491 18.39 -12.85 7.70
C ASN A 491 19.08 -13.96 6.89
N LEU A 492 18.43 -15.06 6.54
CA LEU A 492 18.98 -16.07 5.64
C LEU A 492 18.87 -15.63 4.18
N LEU A 493 17.78 -14.94 3.81
CA LEU A 493 17.61 -14.32 2.49
C LEU A 493 18.56 -13.12 2.31
N LEU A 494 18.83 -12.39 3.39
CA LEU A 494 19.79 -11.27 3.46
C LEU A 494 21.22 -11.74 3.71
N GLY A 495 21.43 -12.83 4.45
CA GLY A 495 22.75 -13.39 4.81
C GLY A 495 23.31 -14.37 3.76
N ALA A 496 22.45 -14.91 2.88
CA ALA A 496 22.85 -15.39 1.56
C ALA A 496 23.24 -14.24 0.62
N ARG A 497 22.96 -12.98 1.00
CA ARG A 497 23.53 -11.73 0.47
C ARG A 497 24.55 -11.12 1.47
N GLN A 498 25.57 -11.90 1.85
CA GLN A 498 26.69 -11.48 2.72
C GLN A 498 26.32 -11.08 4.17
N GLN A 499 27.21 -11.40 5.11
CA GLN A 499 27.08 -11.08 6.54
C GLN A 499 26.74 -9.59 6.79
N PRO A 500 25.76 -9.28 7.67
CA PRO A 500 25.64 -7.96 8.26
C PRO A 500 26.42 -7.88 9.57
N ALA A 501 27.07 -6.72 9.75
CA ALA A 501 27.73 -6.32 10.97
C ALA A 501 26.71 -6.19 12.12
N VAL A 502 27.07 -6.81 13.23
CA VAL A 502 26.44 -6.66 14.54
C VAL A 502 26.61 -5.21 15.01
N GLN A 503 25.52 -4.50 15.29
CA GLN A 503 25.53 -3.40 16.24
C GLN A 503 24.65 -3.76 17.43
N THR A 504 25.33 -4.01 18.53
CA THR A 504 24.81 -4.29 19.87
C THR A 504 23.91 -3.17 20.36
N SER A 505 22.68 -3.50 20.73
CA SER A 505 21.80 -2.64 21.51
C SER A 505 22.32 -2.53 22.95
N SER A 506 22.75 -1.34 23.37
CA SER A 506 23.08 -1.04 24.76
C SER A 506 21.82 -0.58 25.52
N VAL A 507 21.20 -1.50 26.26
CA VAL A 507 20.73 -1.45 27.68
C VAL A 507 20.13 -0.15 28.30
N LEU A 508 19.84 0.93 27.57
CA LEU A 508 19.38 2.19 28.17
C LEU A 508 17.86 2.45 28.11
N ASP A 509 17.03 1.44 27.82
CA ASP A 509 15.56 1.63 27.73
C ASP A 509 14.78 1.20 29.00
N PHE A 510 15.45 0.88 30.11
CA PHE A 510 14.77 0.39 31.33
C PHE A 510 14.52 1.45 32.43
N LEU A 511 14.78 2.75 32.19
CA LEU A 511 14.72 3.77 33.25
C LEU A 511 13.66 4.88 33.08
N ASP A 512 12.85 4.91 32.02
CA ASP A 512 11.91 6.02 31.81
C ASP A 512 10.53 5.86 32.45
N SER A 513 10.20 4.67 32.99
CA SER A 513 8.86 4.43 33.56
C SER A 513 8.69 4.86 35.03
N TRP A 514 9.80 5.13 35.74
CA TRP A 514 9.77 5.56 37.16
C TRP A 514 9.86 7.08 37.35
N ALA A 515 10.35 7.81 36.34
CA ALA A 515 10.48 9.27 36.40
C ALA A 515 9.11 9.98 36.26
N LEU A 516 8.23 9.47 35.40
CA LEU A 516 6.89 10.03 35.17
C LEU A 516 5.94 9.85 36.35
N THR A 517 6.03 8.73 37.07
CA THR A 517 5.23 8.46 38.27
C THR A 517 5.68 9.33 39.45
N ALA A 518 7.00 9.53 39.63
CA ALA A 518 7.54 10.48 40.60
C ALA A 518 7.15 11.94 40.29
N PHE A 519 7.15 12.33 39.00
CA PHE A 519 6.78 13.68 38.59
C PHE A 519 5.29 13.98 38.78
N LEU A 520 4.42 12.99 38.53
CA LEU A 520 2.97 13.10 38.78
C LEU A 520 2.65 13.20 40.28
N LEU A 521 3.35 12.45 41.13
CA LEU A 521 3.20 12.54 42.60
C LEU A 521 3.59 13.93 43.12
N VAL A 522 4.69 14.50 42.62
CA VAL A 522 5.13 15.86 42.97
C VAL A 522 4.16 16.92 42.46
N ALA A 523 3.61 16.75 41.25
CA ALA A 523 2.62 17.68 40.69
C ALA A 523 1.29 17.68 41.46
N VAL A 524 0.81 16.52 41.91
CA VAL A 524 -0.42 16.40 42.71
C VAL A 524 -0.25 17.02 44.10
N VAL A 525 0.90 16.79 44.76
CA VAL A 525 1.22 17.42 46.05
C VAL A 525 1.34 18.95 45.92
N TRP A 526 1.93 19.43 44.82
CA TRP A 526 2.03 20.86 44.53
C TRP A 526 0.67 21.52 44.26
N LEU A 527 -0.22 20.86 43.52
CA LEU A 527 -1.60 21.31 43.26
C LEU A 527 -2.46 21.32 44.53
N ALA A 528 -2.30 20.34 45.41
CA ALA A 528 -2.96 20.30 46.72
C ALA A 528 -2.48 21.44 47.65
N TRP A 529 -1.18 21.72 47.66
CA TRP A 529 -0.61 22.84 48.42
C TRP A 529 -1.07 24.21 47.87
N ARG A 530 -1.14 24.34 46.54
CA ARG A 530 -1.57 25.58 45.86
C ARG A 530 -3.06 25.87 46.02
N THR A 531 -3.89 24.84 46.21
CA THR A 531 -5.32 25.00 46.50
C THR A 531 -5.59 25.28 47.98
N ALA A 532 -4.76 24.76 48.90
CA ALA A 532 -4.78 25.13 50.31
C ALA A 532 -4.30 26.58 50.55
N ALA A 533 -3.27 27.03 49.84
CA ALA A 533 -2.70 28.37 49.96
C ALA A 533 -3.62 29.50 49.45
N ARG A 534 -4.66 29.19 48.65
CA ARG A 534 -5.62 30.17 48.11
C ARG A 534 -6.85 30.40 48.99
N ARG A 535 -6.94 29.77 50.17
CA ARG A 535 -8.08 29.91 51.10
C ARG A 535 -7.82 30.80 52.32
N LEU A 536 -6.75 31.60 52.32
CA LEU A 536 -6.49 32.58 53.38
C LEU A 536 -6.78 34.02 52.87
N PRO A 537 -7.58 34.83 53.58
CA PRO A 537 -7.94 36.18 53.15
C PRO A 537 -6.83 37.20 53.47
N PRO A 538 -6.81 38.36 52.77
CA PRO A 538 -5.80 39.41 52.99
C PRO A 538 -6.27 40.38 54.08
N ALA A 539 -5.34 40.82 54.96
CA ALA A 539 -5.54 41.96 55.84
C ALA A 539 -4.24 42.79 55.96
N PRO A 540 -4.32 44.11 56.27
CA PRO A 540 -3.36 45.09 55.78
C PRO A 540 -2.47 45.75 56.87
N LEU A 541 -1.43 46.44 56.38
CA LEU A 541 -0.68 47.57 56.94
C LEU A 541 0.34 47.38 58.09
N ALA A 542 1.58 47.71 57.72
CA ALA A 542 2.47 48.73 58.31
C ALA A 542 2.97 48.62 59.77
N THR A 543 4.31 48.66 59.85
CA THR A 543 5.15 49.29 60.89
C THR A 543 4.98 48.85 62.35
N THR A 544 5.99 48.16 62.90
CA THR A 544 6.97 48.74 63.84
C THR A 544 7.93 47.66 64.41
N TRP A 545 9.09 48.13 64.88
CA TRP A 545 10.08 47.46 65.76
C TRP A 545 11.16 46.56 65.13
N ARG A 546 12.23 47.24 64.68
CA ARG A 546 13.60 46.82 65.00
C ARG A 546 13.78 46.84 66.52
N HIS A 547 14.24 45.73 67.09
CA HIS A 547 15.21 45.59 68.17
C HIS A 547 14.89 44.29 68.91
N LEU A 548 15.73 43.27 68.71
CA LEU A 548 16.51 42.70 69.81
C LEU A 548 17.46 41.64 69.24
N LEU A 549 18.74 41.96 69.42
CA LEU A 549 19.91 41.12 69.27
C LEU A 549 19.68 39.78 69.99
N GLY A 550 20.39 38.74 69.52
CA GLY A 550 20.42 37.37 70.09
C GLY A 550 20.93 37.31 71.55
N PRO A 551 21.55 36.21 72.03
CA PRO A 551 21.97 34.98 71.35
C PRO A 551 21.66 33.68 72.16
N LYS A 552 22.18 32.52 71.67
CA LYS A 552 22.33 31.21 72.35
C LYS A 552 21.02 30.36 72.36
N LYS A 553 20.98 29.05 72.04
CA LYS A 553 21.91 27.93 72.27
C LYS A 553 21.43 26.68 71.48
N LYS A 554 22.38 25.90 70.91
CA LYS A 554 22.47 24.42 70.69
C LYS A 554 21.14 23.61 70.67
N ARG A 555 20.84 22.72 69.71
CA ARG A 555 21.53 21.45 69.40
C ARG A 555 20.87 20.71 68.19
N LYS A 556 21.73 20.08 67.36
CA LYS A 556 21.63 18.84 66.55
C LYS A 556 20.31 18.44 65.85
N THR A 557 20.30 18.29 64.52
CA THR A 557 20.47 17.00 63.79
C THR A 557 20.45 17.17 62.25
N SER A 558 21.32 16.41 61.57
CA SER A 558 21.23 15.92 60.17
C SER A 558 21.58 16.86 59.01
N SER A 559 22.89 17.04 58.81
CA SER A 559 23.56 17.36 57.54
C SER A 559 23.87 16.06 56.79
N ILE A 560 23.03 15.65 55.83
CA ILE A 560 23.32 14.55 54.88
C ILE A 560 22.89 14.88 53.42
N VAL A 561 22.21 16.00 53.16
CA VAL A 561 21.62 16.25 51.82
C VAL A 561 22.35 17.31 50.99
N GLN A 562 23.39 17.96 51.53
CA GLN A 562 24.15 19.00 50.79
C GLN A 562 25.55 18.59 50.31
N ASP A 563 26.12 17.47 50.79
CA ASP A 563 27.49 17.05 50.41
C ASP A 563 27.54 15.93 49.33
N MET A 564 26.42 15.29 48.97
CA MET A 564 26.39 14.30 47.88
C MET A 564 26.23 14.91 46.48
N LEU A 565 25.87 16.19 46.36
CA LEU A 565 25.58 16.83 45.07
C LEU A 565 26.78 17.57 44.45
N LEU A 566 27.88 17.76 45.19
CA LEU A 566 29.10 18.38 44.68
C LEU A 566 30.22 17.40 44.30
N SER A 567 30.11 16.12 44.67
CA SER A 567 31.14 15.10 44.38
C SER A 567 30.91 14.34 43.06
N LEU A 568 29.75 14.50 42.42
CA LEU A 568 29.42 13.85 41.14
C LEU A 568 29.76 14.68 39.89
N VAL A 569 30.08 15.98 40.07
CA VAL A 569 30.42 16.89 38.96
C VAL A 569 31.93 16.87 38.64
N PHE A 570 32.77 16.33 39.52
CA PHE A 570 34.24 16.31 39.33
C PHE A 570 34.83 14.99 38.80
N LEU A 571 34.03 13.93 38.63
CA LEU A 571 34.50 12.61 38.18
C LEU A 571 34.29 12.32 36.69
N ALA A 572 33.63 13.21 35.93
CA ALA A 572 33.43 13.05 34.49
C ALA A 572 34.45 13.84 33.62
N GLY A 573 35.38 14.57 34.24
CA GLY A 573 36.30 15.48 33.54
C GLY A 573 37.74 14.99 33.34
N SER A 574 38.07 13.71 33.60
CA SER A 574 39.48 13.27 33.68
C SER A 574 39.79 11.90 33.06
N LEU A 575 39.11 11.50 31.98
CA LEU A 575 39.52 10.30 31.24
C LEU A 575 39.45 10.48 29.71
N VAL A 576 40.07 11.54 29.18
CA VAL A 576 40.31 11.75 27.74
C VAL A 576 41.77 12.15 27.43
N LEU A 577 42.70 12.01 28.36
CA LEU A 577 44.14 12.09 28.02
C LEU A 577 44.91 11.04 28.80
N VAL A 578 45.91 10.43 28.13
CA VAL A 578 46.78 9.32 28.57
C VAL A 578 46.12 7.96 28.25
N LEU A 579 46.31 7.32 27.09
CA LEU A 579 47.58 6.94 26.46
C LEU A 579 47.43 6.80 24.93
N GLY A 580 48.14 7.63 24.18
CA GLY A 580 48.60 7.34 22.83
C GLY A 580 50.08 6.94 22.86
N GLY A 581 50.46 6.03 21.96
CA GLY A 581 51.85 5.62 21.67
C GLY A 581 51.90 4.12 21.40
N GLY A 582 52.36 3.62 20.25
CA GLY A 582 52.93 4.24 19.07
C GLY A 582 53.17 3.16 18.00
N ASP A 583 53.28 3.59 16.74
CA ASP A 583 53.65 2.76 15.59
C ASP A 583 55.11 2.27 15.67
N LEU A 584 55.38 1.00 15.31
CA LEU A 584 56.72 0.53 14.91
C LEU A 584 56.63 -0.66 13.91
N PHE A 585 56.98 -0.38 12.65
CA PHE A 585 57.58 -1.22 11.57
C PHE A 585 56.88 -2.53 11.10
N ALA A 586 56.70 -2.84 9.81
CA ALA A 586 57.60 -2.70 8.66
C ALA A 586 56.85 -2.70 7.29
N PRO A 587 57.51 -2.31 6.17
CA PRO A 587 56.87 -1.86 4.95
C PRO A 587 56.74 -2.95 3.86
N ALA A 588 55.67 -2.91 3.09
CA ALA A 588 55.62 -3.48 1.75
C ALA A 588 55.27 -2.38 0.75
N THR A 589 56.32 -1.92 0.08
CA THR A 589 56.39 -1.24 -1.23
C THR A 589 55.06 -0.92 -1.93
N LEU A 590 54.80 0.39 -2.06
CA LEU A 590 53.92 0.98 -3.06
C LEU A 590 54.31 0.53 -4.48
N ALA A 591 53.35 0.01 -5.23
CA ALA A 591 53.31 0.13 -6.68
C ALA A 591 52.28 1.22 -7.03
N PRO A 592 52.59 2.13 -7.97
CA PRO A 592 51.64 3.15 -8.38
C PRO A 592 50.66 2.53 -9.38
N THR A 593 49.38 2.49 -9.06
CA THR A 593 48.33 2.27 -10.07
C THR A 593 47.26 3.31 -9.88
N GLY A 594 47.37 4.41 -10.62
CA GLY A 594 46.16 5.12 -11.02
C GLY A 594 45.20 4.14 -11.72
N PRO A 595 43.89 4.41 -11.71
CA PRO A 595 42.89 3.53 -12.30
C PRO A 595 43.27 3.22 -13.75
N ARG A 596 43.20 1.94 -14.15
CA ARG A 596 43.38 1.59 -15.57
C ARG A 596 42.27 2.31 -16.36
N PRO A 597 42.59 3.03 -17.45
CA PRO A 597 41.55 3.57 -18.32
C PRO A 597 40.67 2.41 -18.83
N HIS A 598 39.36 2.59 -18.83
CA HIS A 598 38.42 1.57 -19.32
C HIS A 598 38.84 1.11 -20.72
N HIS A 599 39.03 -0.20 -20.93
CA HIS A 599 39.31 -0.73 -22.25
C HIS A 599 38.03 -0.64 -23.08
N ARG A 600 38.00 0.29 -24.04
CA ARG A 600 36.88 0.41 -24.99
C ARG A 600 37.08 -0.59 -26.12
N VAL A 601 36.06 -1.41 -26.37
CA VAL A 601 36.00 -2.20 -27.60
C VAL A 601 35.74 -1.22 -28.75
N PRO A 602 36.58 -1.16 -29.79
CA PRO A 602 36.57 -0.08 -30.76
C PRO A 602 35.44 -0.19 -31.81
N ALA A 603 34.79 -1.34 -31.92
CA ALA A 603 33.78 -1.62 -32.91
C ALA A 603 32.66 -2.49 -32.34
N ILE A 604 31.49 -2.46 -32.99
CA ILE A 604 30.40 -3.39 -32.66
C ILE A 604 30.83 -4.82 -33.02
N TRP A 605 30.36 -5.79 -32.24
CA TRP A 605 30.60 -7.20 -32.52
C TRP A 605 29.89 -7.60 -33.82
N ARG A 606 30.61 -8.30 -34.73
CA ARG A 606 30.06 -8.81 -35.99
C ARG A 606 30.49 -10.27 -36.17
N GLY A 607 29.51 -11.18 -36.27
CA GLY A 607 29.79 -12.60 -36.41
C GLY A 607 30.61 -13.13 -35.24
N ASP A 608 31.72 -13.81 -35.52
CA ASP A 608 32.65 -14.37 -34.53
C ASP A 608 33.90 -13.52 -34.27
N GLU A 609 33.94 -12.26 -34.74
CA GLU A 609 35.11 -11.38 -34.63
C GLU A 609 35.58 -11.17 -33.18
N PHE A 610 34.65 -11.19 -32.22
CA PHE A 610 34.96 -11.09 -30.80
C PHE A 610 34.50 -12.34 -30.06
N GLU A 611 35.24 -12.70 -29.00
CA GLU A 611 34.86 -13.79 -28.12
C GLU A 611 35.06 -13.40 -26.66
N CYS A 612 34.17 -13.88 -25.79
CA CYS A 612 34.37 -13.80 -24.36
C CYS A 612 35.34 -14.90 -23.89
N LEU A 613 36.33 -14.54 -23.08
CA LEU A 613 37.30 -15.46 -22.45
C LEU A 613 36.94 -15.80 -20.99
N GLY A 614 36.02 -15.06 -20.38
CA GLY A 614 35.49 -15.30 -19.04
C GLY A 614 35.74 -14.15 -18.06
N TRP A 615 35.26 -14.35 -16.84
CA TRP A 615 35.41 -13.44 -15.71
C TRP A 615 36.74 -13.66 -15.01
N ARG A 616 37.44 -12.57 -14.69
CA ARG A 616 38.69 -12.56 -13.93
C ARG A 616 38.48 -11.93 -12.58
N ALA A 617 38.54 -12.74 -11.53
CA ALA A 617 38.33 -12.27 -10.17
C ALA A 617 39.56 -11.55 -9.63
N THR A 618 39.33 -10.52 -8.82
CA THR A 618 40.35 -9.70 -8.19
C THR A 618 40.04 -9.45 -6.71
N THR A 619 41.08 -9.18 -5.91
CA THR A 619 40.96 -8.87 -4.48
C THR A 619 40.61 -7.40 -4.21
N GLY A 620 40.19 -7.09 -2.98
CA GLY A 620 40.15 -5.70 -2.50
C GLY A 620 38.97 -4.88 -3.01
N CYS A 621 37.91 -5.52 -3.50
CA CYS A 621 36.71 -4.85 -4.00
C CYS A 621 36.99 -3.82 -5.11
N THR A 622 37.95 -4.14 -5.99
CA THR A 622 38.31 -3.32 -7.15
C THR A 622 38.72 -4.21 -8.32
N ALA A 623 38.37 -3.83 -9.54
CA ALA A 623 38.79 -4.52 -10.76
C ALA A 623 40.32 -4.47 -10.98
N ASP A 624 41.02 -3.52 -10.35
CA ASP A 624 42.48 -3.39 -10.41
C ASP A 624 43.21 -4.21 -9.32
N GLY A 625 42.46 -4.98 -8.52
CA GLY A 625 43.00 -5.79 -7.44
C GLY A 625 43.90 -6.93 -7.93
N SER A 626 44.61 -7.56 -6.99
CA SER A 626 45.40 -8.75 -7.29
C SER A 626 44.51 -9.88 -7.81
N ARG A 627 44.95 -10.59 -8.84
CA ARG A 627 44.17 -11.68 -9.46
C ARG A 627 43.92 -12.83 -8.48
N VAL A 628 42.73 -13.42 -8.58
CA VAL A 628 42.31 -14.61 -7.82
C VAL A 628 41.91 -15.72 -8.81
N PRO A 629 42.87 -16.41 -9.44
CA PRO A 629 42.56 -17.38 -10.51
C PRO A 629 41.59 -18.49 -10.08
N SER A 630 41.61 -18.88 -8.81
CA SER A 630 40.68 -19.88 -8.25
C SER A 630 39.21 -19.43 -8.21
N ALA A 631 38.94 -18.14 -8.39
CA ALA A 631 37.61 -17.54 -8.41
C ALA A 631 37.22 -16.99 -9.79
N ASP A 632 38.03 -17.24 -10.82
CA ASP A 632 37.68 -16.91 -12.21
C ASP A 632 36.46 -17.74 -12.64
N LEU A 633 35.58 -17.14 -13.45
CA LEU A 633 34.33 -17.79 -13.88
C LEU A 633 34.26 -17.87 -15.41
N PRO A 634 33.57 -18.89 -15.97
CA PRO A 634 33.31 -18.95 -17.41
C PRO A 634 32.32 -17.84 -17.83
N CYS A 635 32.23 -17.58 -19.14
CA CYS A 635 31.42 -16.47 -19.68
C CYS A 635 29.96 -16.47 -19.27
N ASN A 636 29.35 -17.65 -19.16
CA ASN A 636 27.93 -17.81 -18.85
C ASN A 636 27.64 -17.86 -17.34
N ALA A 637 28.67 -17.77 -16.50
CA ALA A 637 28.49 -17.75 -15.06
C ALA A 637 28.11 -16.36 -14.57
N THR A 638 27.27 -16.34 -13.53
CA THR A 638 26.73 -15.13 -12.95
C THR A 638 27.76 -14.43 -12.05
N VAL A 639 28.00 -13.15 -12.31
CA VAL A 639 28.71 -12.20 -11.46
C VAL A 639 27.67 -11.40 -10.68
N ALA A 640 27.75 -11.43 -9.35
CA ALA A 640 26.78 -10.80 -8.45
C ALA A 640 27.45 -9.76 -7.55
N ARG A 641 26.62 -8.96 -6.85
CA ARG A 641 27.09 -8.03 -5.81
C ARG A 641 28.01 -8.74 -4.82
N GLY A 642 29.08 -8.07 -4.43
CA GLY A 642 30.12 -8.58 -3.55
C GLY A 642 31.34 -9.14 -4.30
N MET A 643 31.27 -9.28 -5.63
CA MET A 643 32.38 -9.74 -6.47
C MET A 643 33.13 -8.56 -7.11
N SER A 644 34.46 -8.63 -7.14
CA SER A 644 35.30 -7.70 -7.90
C SER A 644 36.12 -8.40 -8.96
N GLY A 645 36.33 -7.71 -10.08
CA GLY A 645 37.02 -8.27 -11.24
C GLY A 645 36.63 -7.60 -12.55
N TYR A 646 36.85 -8.29 -13.66
CA TYR A 646 36.49 -7.83 -15.00
C TYR A 646 36.26 -8.99 -15.97
N CYS A 647 35.49 -8.75 -17.03
CA CYS A 647 35.32 -9.68 -18.13
C CYS A 647 36.42 -9.48 -19.19
N GLU A 648 37.03 -10.58 -19.64
CA GLU A 648 37.98 -10.57 -20.75
C GLU A 648 37.27 -10.87 -22.07
N VAL A 649 37.49 -10.00 -23.06
CA VAL A 649 37.01 -10.16 -24.45
C VAL A 649 38.20 -10.12 -25.38
N ARG A 650 38.28 -11.04 -26.34
CA ARG A 650 39.36 -11.07 -27.35
C ARG A 650 38.81 -10.79 -28.73
N ASN A 651 39.48 -9.93 -29.49
CA ASN A 651 39.28 -9.83 -30.94
C ASN A 651 40.04 -10.98 -31.62
N ARG A 652 39.35 -11.85 -32.34
CA ARG A 652 39.93 -13.01 -33.04
C ARG A 652 40.83 -12.62 -34.19
N THR A 653 40.58 -11.47 -34.82
CA THR A 653 41.30 -10.99 -36.00
C THR A 653 42.63 -10.34 -35.62
N SER A 654 42.63 -9.44 -34.63
CA SER A 654 43.85 -8.75 -34.18
C SER A 654 44.61 -9.48 -33.07
N GLY A 655 43.92 -10.33 -32.30
CA GLY A 655 44.46 -10.97 -31.09
C GLY A 655 44.38 -10.10 -29.84
N ASP A 656 43.88 -8.87 -29.94
CA ASP A 656 43.80 -7.92 -28.82
C ASP A 656 42.81 -8.39 -27.75
N VAL A 657 43.14 -8.14 -26.48
CA VAL A 657 42.30 -8.48 -25.32
C VAL A 657 41.84 -7.20 -24.60
N TYR A 658 40.54 -7.10 -24.39
CA TYR A 658 39.84 -5.99 -23.73
C TYR A 658 39.30 -6.43 -22.37
N TYR A 659 39.43 -5.53 -21.38
CA TYR A 659 38.93 -5.73 -20.01
C TYR A 659 37.69 -4.86 -19.78
N VAL A 660 36.53 -5.50 -19.89
CA VAL A 660 35.20 -4.85 -19.87
C VAL A 660 34.41 -5.28 -18.65
N MET A 661 33.28 -4.63 -18.38
CA MET A 661 32.42 -4.90 -17.22
C MET A 661 33.22 -4.96 -15.90
N GLN A 662 34.01 -3.91 -15.67
CA GLN A 662 34.91 -3.82 -14.51
C GLN A 662 34.09 -3.58 -13.25
N THR A 663 34.16 -4.49 -12.27
CA THR A 663 33.38 -4.37 -11.03
C THR A 663 34.24 -4.27 -9.79
N ALA A 664 33.75 -3.43 -8.88
CA ALA A 664 33.94 -3.49 -7.45
C ALA A 664 32.78 -4.28 -6.80
N CYS A 665 32.92 -4.57 -5.50
CA CYS A 665 31.93 -5.32 -4.74
C CYS A 665 30.52 -4.68 -4.71
N ASP A 666 30.42 -3.37 -4.96
CA ASP A 666 29.19 -2.58 -4.95
C ASP A 666 28.78 -2.08 -6.34
N SER A 667 29.44 -2.47 -7.43
CA SER A 667 29.15 -1.97 -8.79
C SER A 667 27.76 -2.30 -9.34
N VAL A 668 27.09 -3.27 -8.74
CA VAL A 668 25.72 -3.71 -9.08
C VAL A 668 24.89 -3.83 -7.81
N ASP A 669 23.61 -3.47 -7.92
CA ASP A 669 22.67 -3.58 -6.81
C ASP A 669 22.41 -5.03 -6.41
N SER A 670 21.92 -5.23 -5.17
CA SER A 670 21.73 -6.57 -4.61
C SER A 670 20.78 -7.47 -5.40
N GLY A 671 19.85 -6.89 -6.17
CA GLY A 671 18.92 -7.58 -7.06
C GLY A 671 19.45 -7.82 -8.47
N ALA A 672 20.58 -7.21 -8.84
CA ALA A 672 21.14 -7.26 -10.18
C ALA A 672 22.31 -8.26 -10.28
N SER A 673 22.38 -8.93 -11.42
CA SER A 673 23.52 -9.77 -11.77
C SER A 673 23.73 -9.80 -13.28
N PHE A 674 24.95 -10.04 -13.72
CA PHE A 674 25.30 -10.13 -15.13
C PHE A 674 26.20 -11.32 -15.38
N THR A 675 26.40 -11.66 -16.65
CA THR A 675 27.38 -12.66 -17.08
C THR A 675 28.36 -12.01 -18.03
N CYS A 676 29.57 -12.55 -18.20
CA CYS A 676 30.47 -12.03 -19.24
C CYS A 676 29.97 -12.31 -20.67
N ALA A 677 28.95 -13.16 -20.84
CA ALA A 677 28.23 -13.27 -22.10
C ALA A 677 27.42 -12.00 -22.42
N ASP A 678 27.08 -11.17 -21.43
CA ASP A 678 26.45 -9.86 -21.65
C ASP A 678 27.45 -8.84 -22.26
N ALA A 679 28.74 -9.17 -22.37
CA ALA A 679 29.79 -8.26 -22.84
C ALA A 679 29.55 -7.73 -24.27
N GLU A 680 28.93 -8.53 -25.14
CA GLU A 680 28.55 -8.07 -26.49
C GLU A 680 27.56 -6.91 -26.40
N ALA A 681 26.41 -7.14 -25.75
CA ALA A 681 25.39 -6.10 -25.57
C ALA A 681 25.94 -4.88 -24.81
N PHE A 682 26.75 -5.13 -23.77
CA PHE A 682 27.37 -4.12 -22.94
C PHE A 682 28.30 -3.19 -23.72
N THR A 683 29.16 -3.75 -24.57
CA THR A 683 30.17 -2.99 -25.32
C THR A 683 29.64 -2.41 -26.63
N ASN A 684 28.64 -3.06 -27.24
CA ASN A 684 27.93 -2.53 -28.40
C ASN A 684 27.09 -1.29 -28.05
N TYR A 685 26.51 -1.27 -26.84
CA TYR A 685 25.59 -0.21 -26.42
C TYR A 685 26.13 1.21 -26.58
N PRO A 686 27.30 1.61 -26.06
CA PRO A 686 27.78 2.98 -26.20
C PRO A 686 28.07 3.37 -27.67
N ILE A 687 28.50 2.42 -28.50
CA ILE A 687 28.74 2.65 -29.94
C ILE A 687 27.42 2.87 -30.67
N GLN A 688 26.42 2.02 -30.40
CA GLN A 688 25.07 2.15 -30.95
C GLN A 688 24.41 3.44 -30.45
N ALA A 689 24.56 3.79 -29.18
CA ALA A 689 24.07 5.03 -28.60
C ALA A 689 24.68 6.27 -29.27
N ALA A 690 25.97 6.21 -29.63
CA ALA A 690 26.66 7.31 -30.31
C ALA A 690 26.18 7.50 -31.75
N ALA A 691 25.86 6.40 -32.44
CA ALA A 691 25.36 6.43 -33.81
C ALA A 691 23.83 6.64 -33.92
N TYR A 692 23.10 6.50 -32.81
CA TYR A 692 21.64 6.55 -32.83
C TYR A 692 21.11 7.93 -33.17
N VAL A 693 20.25 7.97 -34.18
CA VAL A 693 19.37 9.08 -34.50
C VAL A 693 17.96 8.53 -34.46
N HIS A 694 17.12 9.08 -33.60
CA HIS A 694 15.74 8.65 -33.52
C HIS A 694 15.04 8.89 -34.87
N PRO A 695 14.38 7.87 -35.44
CA PRO A 695 13.86 7.92 -36.80
C PRO A 695 12.77 8.98 -36.99
N VAL A 696 12.00 9.29 -35.95
CA VAL A 696 10.96 10.32 -36.02
C VAL A 696 11.58 11.69 -35.81
N PRO A 697 11.45 12.65 -36.73
CA PRO A 697 11.94 14.00 -36.51
C PRO A 697 11.11 14.70 -35.42
N PRO A 698 11.72 15.57 -34.59
CA PRO A 698 10.97 16.37 -33.63
C PRO A 698 9.96 17.24 -34.37
N PRO A 699 8.68 17.30 -33.93
CA PRO A 699 7.70 18.19 -34.54
C PRO A 699 8.10 19.66 -34.39
N SER A 700 7.76 20.49 -35.39
CA SER A 700 7.99 21.95 -35.36
C SER A 700 6.64 22.66 -35.33
N GLY A 701 6.26 23.22 -34.18
CA GLY A 701 5.03 23.98 -33.99
C GLY A 701 5.23 25.50 -34.07
N ALA A 702 4.12 26.24 -34.13
CA ALA A 702 4.12 27.70 -34.21
C ALA A 702 4.46 28.41 -32.88
N ALA A 703 4.30 27.72 -31.74
CA ALA A 703 4.58 28.26 -30.41
C ALA A 703 5.98 27.85 -29.92
N ARG A 704 6.78 28.84 -29.51
CA ARG A 704 8.18 28.60 -29.08
C ARG A 704 8.31 28.02 -27.68
N ARG A 705 7.41 28.35 -26.75
CA ARG A 705 7.49 27.96 -25.32
C ARG A 705 6.19 27.30 -24.91
N GLY A 706 6.25 26.23 -24.15
CA GLY A 706 5.05 25.58 -23.61
C GLY A 706 5.33 24.56 -22.52
N ILE A 707 4.28 24.11 -21.87
CA ILE A 707 4.31 23.11 -20.79
C ILE A 707 3.83 21.78 -21.34
N VAL A 708 4.48 20.68 -20.94
CA VAL A 708 4.11 19.34 -21.37
C VAL A 708 3.86 18.46 -20.16
N PHE A 709 2.76 17.71 -20.19
CA PHE A 709 2.48 16.65 -19.23
C PHE A 709 2.39 15.31 -19.95
N SER A 710 2.87 14.25 -19.30
CA SER A 710 2.53 12.87 -19.63
C SER A 710 1.46 12.41 -18.65
N ILE A 711 0.21 12.24 -19.11
CA ILE A 711 -0.95 12.01 -18.25
C ILE A 711 -1.46 10.56 -18.33
N TYR A 712 -2.05 10.12 -17.24
CA TYR A 712 -2.82 8.88 -17.11
C TYR A 712 -4.14 9.17 -16.39
N GLU A 713 -5.12 8.28 -16.49
CA GLU A 713 -6.49 8.53 -16.05
C GLU A 713 -6.60 9.01 -14.59
N ASP A 714 -6.01 8.30 -13.65
CA ASP A 714 -6.04 8.67 -12.21
C ASP A 714 -5.38 10.03 -11.90
N ALA A 715 -4.49 10.51 -12.78
CA ALA A 715 -3.82 11.80 -12.62
C ALA A 715 -4.64 12.99 -13.15
N VAL A 716 -5.71 12.75 -13.92
CA VAL A 716 -6.49 13.81 -14.57
C VAL A 716 -7.02 14.87 -13.58
N PRO A 717 -7.56 14.53 -12.40
CA PRO A 717 -8.00 15.55 -11.43
C PRO A 717 -6.86 16.46 -10.96
N GLY A 718 -5.67 15.90 -10.74
CA GLY A 718 -4.48 16.66 -10.35
C GLY A 718 -3.98 17.57 -11.46
N VAL A 719 -3.90 17.06 -12.70
CA VAL A 719 -3.50 17.85 -13.88
C VAL A 719 -4.50 18.97 -14.14
N TYR A 720 -5.81 18.70 -14.04
CA TYR A 720 -6.84 19.73 -14.12
C TYR A 720 -6.61 20.84 -13.10
N ALA A 721 -6.34 20.47 -11.84
CA ALA A 721 -6.09 21.43 -10.79
C ALA A 721 -4.84 22.29 -11.02
N ILE A 722 -3.76 21.69 -11.52
CA ILE A 722 -2.52 22.40 -11.86
C ILE A 722 -2.74 23.38 -13.01
N ILE A 723 -3.48 22.99 -14.05
CA ILE A 723 -3.81 23.88 -15.19
C ILE A 723 -4.67 25.04 -14.71
N GLN A 724 -5.70 24.79 -13.89
CA GLN A 724 -6.53 25.85 -13.32
C GLN A 724 -5.72 26.81 -12.43
N LEU A 725 -4.76 26.28 -11.65
CA LEU A 725 -3.82 27.10 -10.89
C LEU A 725 -2.98 28.01 -11.81
N LEU A 726 -2.41 27.45 -12.89
CA LEU A 726 -1.63 28.21 -13.88
C LEU A 726 -2.47 29.32 -14.52
N ARG A 727 -3.75 29.06 -14.83
CA ARG A 727 -4.67 30.04 -15.43
C ARG A 727 -5.33 30.98 -14.42
N SER A 728 -5.20 30.71 -13.12
CA SER A 728 -5.82 31.53 -12.09
C SER A 728 -5.26 32.96 -12.10
N PRO A 729 -6.00 33.95 -11.59
CA PRO A 729 -5.50 35.33 -11.46
C PRO A 729 -4.22 35.46 -10.63
N LEU A 730 -3.87 34.43 -9.84
CA LEU A 730 -2.64 34.41 -9.05
C LEU A 730 -1.40 34.27 -9.94
N PHE A 731 -1.44 33.41 -10.97
CA PHE A 731 -0.30 33.13 -11.83
C PHE A 731 -0.44 33.79 -13.21
N ASN A 732 -1.67 33.86 -13.75
CA ASN A 732 -1.99 34.43 -15.05
C ASN A 732 -1.06 33.92 -16.17
N CYS A 733 -0.69 32.63 -16.10
CA CYS A 733 0.25 32.00 -17.03
C CYS A 733 -0.45 31.79 -18.38
N SER A 734 0.17 32.26 -19.46
CA SER A 734 -0.36 32.16 -20.83
C SER A 734 0.34 31.09 -21.68
N LEU A 735 1.26 30.32 -21.09
CA LEU A 735 1.98 29.27 -21.82
C LEU A 735 1.01 28.20 -22.32
N PRO A 736 1.08 27.80 -23.61
CA PRO A 736 0.31 26.69 -24.14
C PRO A 736 0.74 25.36 -23.52
N ILE A 737 -0.18 24.38 -23.48
CA ILE A 737 0.00 23.11 -22.78
C ILE A 737 -0.30 21.93 -23.72
N GLU A 738 0.57 20.92 -23.72
CA GLU A 738 0.30 19.64 -24.38
C GLU A 738 0.18 18.51 -23.35
N LEU A 739 -0.89 17.74 -23.45
CA LEU A 739 -1.18 16.57 -22.60
C LEU A 739 -1.02 15.30 -23.44
N PHE A 740 0.06 14.57 -23.20
CA PHE A 740 0.35 13.30 -23.85
C PHE A 740 -0.32 12.15 -23.09
N TYR A 741 -1.04 11.28 -23.78
CA TYR A 741 -1.73 10.12 -23.18
C TYR A 741 -1.58 8.87 -24.04
N GLU A 742 -1.65 7.70 -23.40
CA GLU A 742 -1.64 6.40 -24.06
C GLU A 742 -3.08 6.02 -24.48
N PRO A 743 -3.44 6.09 -25.77
CA PRO A 743 -4.83 5.91 -26.22
C PRO A 743 -5.37 4.49 -26.00
N HIS A 744 -4.48 3.51 -25.84
CA HIS A 744 -4.84 2.12 -25.54
C HIS A 744 -5.12 1.87 -24.04
N LYS A 745 -4.80 2.83 -23.16
CA LYS A 745 -5.07 2.73 -21.70
C LYS A 745 -6.34 3.48 -21.29
N PHE A 746 -6.53 4.70 -21.81
CA PHE A 746 -7.76 5.46 -21.59
C PHE A 746 -7.98 6.46 -22.73
N PHE A 747 -9.25 6.73 -23.06
CA PHE A 747 -9.61 7.61 -24.16
C PHE A 747 -9.80 9.06 -23.68
N ALA A 748 -8.69 9.80 -23.57
CA ALA A 748 -8.67 11.19 -23.09
C ALA A 748 -9.70 12.15 -23.75
N PRO A 749 -9.99 12.08 -25.07
CA PRO A 749 -10.95 12.99 -25.70
C PRO A 749 -12.40 12.85 -25.19
N ALA A 750 -12.78 11.68 -24.66
CA ALA A 750 -14.09 11.47 -24.05
C ALA A 750 -14.14 11.89 -22.57
N HIS A 751 -12.99 12.14 -21.95
CA HIS A 751 -12.93 12.48 -20.52
C HIS A 751 -13.42 13.92 -20.29
N VAL A 752 -14.49 14.12 -19.51
CA VAL A 752 -15.13 15.45 -19.38
C VAL A 752 -14.27 16.51 -18.74
N LEU A 753 -13.45 16.17 -17.74
CA LEU A 753 -12.52 17.16 -17.19
C LEU A 753 -11.55 17.68 -18.25
N LEU A 754 -11.01 16.80 -19.09
CA LEU A 754 -10.14 17.19 -20.19
C LEU A 754 -10.91 17.97 -21.25
N ARG A 755 -12.11 17.54 -21.63
CA ARG A 755 -12.97 18.28 -22.57
C ARG A 755 -13.30 19.69 -22.06
N THR A 756 -13.65 19.81 -20.79
CA THR A 756 -13.95 21.09 -20.14
C THR A 756 -12.74 22.01 -20.15
N LEU A 757 -11.53 21.48 -19.92
CA LEU A 757 -10.29 22.26 -20.06
C LEU A 757 -10.06 22.70 -21.51
N LEU A 758 -10.22 21.80 -22.48
CA LEU A 758 -9.98 22.09 -23.90
C LEU A 758 -10.98 23.11 -24.46
N ASP A 759 -12.24 23.02 -24.02
CA ASP A 759 -13.31 23.95 -24.40
C ASP A 759 -13.10 25.34 -23.76
N ALA A 760 -12.59 25.39 -22.52
CA ALA A 760 -12.30 26.63 -21.80
C ALA A 760 -10.99 27.30 -22.23
N ASP A 761 -9.99 26.51 -22.64
CA ASP A 761 -8.65 26.98 -22.98
C ASP A 761 -8.12 26.31 -24.26
N SER A 762 -8.30 27.02 -25.38
CA SER A 762 -7.77 26.62 -26.70
C SER A 762 -6.25 26.47 -26.78
N SER A 763 -5.50 26.92 -25.77
CA SER A 763 -4.05 26.74 -25.67
C SER A 763 -3.64 25.38 -25.09
N VAL A 764 -4.59 24.62 -24.52
CA VAL A 764 -4.39 23.23 -24.07
C VAL A 764 -4.72 22.27 -25.22
N ARG A 765 -3.89 21.25 -25.44
CA ARG A 765 -4.07 20.28 -26.52
C ARG A 765 -3.75 18.86 -26.08
N LEU A 766 -4.51 17.89 -26.58
CA LEU A 766 -4.22 16.46 -26.40
C LEU A 766 -3.26 15.96 -27.48
N ARG A 767 -2.36 15.06 -27.09
CA ARG A 767 -1.42 14.35 -27.96
C ARG A 767 -1.42 12.87 -27.62
N THR A 768 -1.37 12.01 -28.62
CA THR A 768 -1.31 10.57 -28.40
C THR A 768 0.13 10.08 -28.30
N ILE A 769 0.33 9.06 -27.48
CA ILE A 769 1.53 8.22 -27.47
C ILE A 769 1.19 6.96 -28.26
N ASP A 770 1.46 7.00 -29.57
CA ASP A 770 1.03 5.95 -30.50
C ASP A 770 1.97 4.74 -30.50
N ASP A 771 3.21 4.91 -30.04
CA ASP A 771 4.20 3.84 -29.96
C ASP A 771 4.11 3.15 -28.58
N PRO A 772 3.63 1.88 -28.53
CA PRO A 772 3.41 1.16 -27.27
C PRO A 772 4.72 0.80 -26.54
N THR A 773 5.88 0.95 -27.18
CA THR A 773 7.19 0.76 -26.53
C THR A 773 7.51 1.86 -25.51
N PHE A 774 6.83 3.01 -25.63
CA PHE A 774 6.90 4.13 -24.71
C PHE A 774 5.75 4.08 -23.69
N ASN A 775 5.92 3.24 -22.68
CA ASN A 775 4.99 3.10 -21.56
C ASN A 775 5.69 3.39 -20.21
N HIS A 776 4.91 3.49 -19.13
CA HIS A 776 5.42 3.74 -17.77
C HIS A 776 6.33 4.98 -17.70
N PHE A 777 7.57 4.86 -17.24
CA PHE A 777 8.51 5.98 -17.13
C PHE A 777 8.98 6.52 -18.50
N ARG A 778 8.82 5.73 -19.57
CA ARG A 778 9.29 6.08 -20.92
C ARG A 778 8.41 7.12 -21.61
N THR A 779 7.19 7.35 -21.11
CA THR A 779 6.25 8.33 -21.68
C THR A 779 6.73 9.78 -21.53
N LYS A 780 7.49 10.09 -20.47
CA LYS A 780 8.06 11.43 -20.22
C LYS A 780 9.11 11.83 -21.27
N PRO A 781 10.16 11.02 -21.55
CA PRO A 781 11.04 11.23 -22.70
C PRO A 781 10.29 11.36 -24.04
N TYR A 782 9.27 10.52 -24.27
CA TYR A 782 8.45 10.59 -25.47
C TYR A 782 7.73 11.94 -25.58
N ALA A 783 7.00 12.35 -24.54
CA ALA A 783 6.25 13.60 -24.52
C ALA A 783 7.17 14.81 -24.75
N LEU A 784 8.35 14.83 -24.12
CA LEU A 784 9.36 15.85 -24.36
C LEU A 784 9.84 15.86 -25.82
N TYR A 785 10.14 14.70 -26.41
CA TYR A 785 10.66 14.59 -27.78
C TYR A 785 9.60 14.82 -28.87
N HIS A 786 8.34 14.48 -28.61
CA HIS A 786 7.25 14.60 -29.59
C HIS A 786 6.37 15.84 -29.38
N SER A 787 6.67 16.68 -28.39
CA SER A 787 6.03 18.00 -28.25
C SER A 787 6.18 18.84 -29.52
N THR A 788 5.23 19.75 -29.75
CA THR A 788 5.35 20.75 -30.84
C THR A 788 6.04 22.05 -30.43
N PHE A 789 6.36 22.23 -29.16
CA PHE A 789 7.06 23.43 -28.70
C PHE A 789 8.57 23.33 -28.93
N ASP A 790 9.25 24.44 -29.24
CA ASP A 790 10.72 24.45 -29.34
C ASP A 790 11.37 24.34 -27.94
N GLN A 791 10.79 25.03 -26.97
CA GLN A 791 11.19 25.05 -25.57
C GLN A 791 10.07 24.46 -24.72
N VAL A 792 10.39 23.43 -23.95
CA VAL A 792 9.43 22.65 -23.17
C VAL A 792 9.81 22.69 -21.70
N LEU A 793 8.85 23.07 -20.86
CA LEU A 793 8.85 22.71 -19.45
C LEU A 793 8.03 21.43 -19.30
N LEU A 794 8.69 20.30 -19.14
CA LEU A 794 8.02 19.04 -18.79
C LEU A 794 7.69 19.09 -17.30
N LEU A 795 6.44 18.79 -16.93
CA LEU A 795 6.00 18.65 -15.56
C LEU A 795 5.32 17.29 -15.36
N ASP A 796 5.63 16.64 -14.24
CA ASP A 796 4.88 15.48 -13.79
C ASP A 796 3.49 15.87 -13.28
N CYS A 797 2.57 14.90 -13.25
CA CYS A 797 1.17 15.13 -12.91
C CYS A 797 0.93 15.52 -11.44
N ASP A 798 1.94 15.34 -10.59
CA ASP A 798 1.94 15.69 -9.16
C ASP A 798 3.01 16.74 -8.81
N ASN A 799 3.56 17.44 -9.82
CA ASN A 799 4.50 18.52 -9.62
C ASN A 799 3.87 19.90 -9.82
N ILE A 800 3.81 20.68 -8.74
CA ILE A 800 3.00 21.89 -8.67
C ILE A 800 3.92 23.13 -8.66
N PRO A 801 3.80 24.03 -9.66
CA PRO A 801 4.50 25.30 -9.64
C PRO A 801 4.01 26.19 -8.48
N LEU A 802 4.92 26.85 -7.78
CA LEU A 802 4.63 27.77 -6.69
C LEU A 802 4.49 29.24 -7.15
N LYS A 803 4.87 29.52 -8.40
CA LYS A 803 4.70 30.81 -9.10
C LYS A 803 4.63 30.56 -10.61
N ASP A 804 4.26 31.58 -11.39
CA ASP A 804 4.27 31.48 -12.87
C ASP A 804 5.66 31.04 -13.37
N PRO A 805 5.77 29.89 -14.06
CA PRO A 805 7.06 29.36 -14.50
C PRO A 805 7.58 30.05 -15.78
N THR A 806 6.88 31.01 -16.37
CA THR A 806 7.25 31.63 -17.66
C THR A 806 8.67 32.19 -17.68
N TYR A 807 9.11 32.82 -16.58
CA TYR A 807 10.46 33.40 -16.49
C TYR A 807 11.58 32.34 -16.54
N LEU A 808 11.29 31.06 -16.22
CA LEU A 808 12.30 30.00 -16.28
C LEU A 808 12.84 29.81 -17.69
N PHE A 809 12.02 30.04 -18.72
CA PHE A 809 12.44 29.94 -20.12
C PHE A 809 13.51 30.96 -20.51
N ASP A 810 13.68 32.03 -19.75
CA ASP A 810 14.73 33.03 -19.99
C ASP A 810 16.11 32.54 -19.52
N LEU A 811 16.15 31.46 -18.72
CA LEU A 811 17.38 30.74 -18.42
C LEU A 811 17.95 30.01 -19.66
N LEU A 812 17.11 29.70 -20.65
CA LEU A 812 17.53 29.03 -21.87
C LEU A 812 18.19 30.02 -22.83
N ASN A 813 19.50 29.85 -23.02
CA ASN A 813 20.31 30.70 -23.89
C ASN A 813 21.35 29.85 -24.67
N ALA A 814 22.40 30.47 -25.21
CA ALA A 814 23.44 29.76 -25.96
C ALA A 814 24.27 28.80 -25.07
N THR A 815 24.44 29.14 -23.79
CA THR A 815 25.22 28.36 -22.81
C THR A 815 24.37 27.43 -21.96
N THR A 816 23.04 27.53 -22.03
CA THR A 816 22.08 26.73 -21.26
C THR A 816 20.95 26.28 -22.18
N THR A 817 20.99 25.01 -22.58
CA THR A 817 19.94 24.41 -23.43
C THR A 817 18.97 23.53 -22.65
N ALA A 818 19.31 23.18 -21.41
CA ALA A 818 18.40 22.54 -20.46
C ALA A 818 18.66 23.04 -19.03
N VAL A 819 17.65 22.94 -18.16
CA VAL A 819 17.75 23.16 -16.72
C VAL A 819 17.22 21.93 -15.98
N PHE A 820 18.02 21.47 -15.01
CA PHE A 820 17.73 20.29 -14.18
C PHE A 820 17.72 20.65 -12.69
N TRP A 821 16.89 19.95 -11.93
CA TRP A 821 16.76 20.11 -10.49
C TRP A 821 17.30 18.91 -9.71
N PRO A 822 17.85 19.13 -8.52
CA PRO A 822 18.32 18.04 -7.67
C PRO A 822 17.16 17.26 -7.05
N ASP A 823 17.38 15.96 -6.94
CA ASP A 823 16.63 15.03 -6.09
C ASP A 823 17.28 14.97 -4.68
N TYR A 824 16.73 14.15 -3.78
CA TYR A 824 17.27 13.95 -2.43
C TYR A 824 18.63 13.25 -2.39
N TRP A 825 18.97 12.52 -3.44
CA TRP A 825 20.07 11.54 -3.41
C TRP A 825 21.38 12.12 -3.92
N GLN A 826 22.46 11.66 -3.32
CA GLN A 826 23.82 11.83 -3.83
C GLN A 826 24.54 10.47 -3.82
N PRO A 827 25.57 10.28 -4.66
CA PRO A 827 26.32 9.04 -4.80
C PRO A 827 26.78 8.38 -3.49
N SER A 828 27.12 9.16 -2.47
CA SER A 828 27.65 8.63 -1.19
C SER A 828 26.58 7.97 -0.31
N TYR A 829 25.29 8.20 -0.57
CA TYR A 829 24.18 7.64 0.20
C TYR A 829 22.92 7.39 -0.65
N SER A 830 23.08 7.29 -1.97
CA SER A 830 21.97 7.00 -2.86
C SER A 830 21.41 5.61 -2.57
N ILE A 831 20.09 5.48 -2.67
CA ILE A 831 19.40 4.20 -2.65
C ILE A 831 19.36 3.53 -4.03
N PHE A 832 19.94 4.17 -5.05
CA PHE A 832 20.07 3.67 -6.42
C PHE A 832 21.55 3.42 -6.76
N ASN A 833 21.79 2.60 -7.79
CA ASN A 833 23.14 2.27 -8.25
C ASN A 833 23.82 3.36 -9.10
N VAL A 834 23.82 4.61 -8.60
CA VAL A 834 24.40 5.80 -9.26
C VAL A 834 25.55 6.35 -8.42
N HIS A 835 26.60 5.54 -8.23
CA HIS A 835 27.81 5.93 -7.50
C HIS A 835 29.08 5.59 -8.28
N GLU A 836 30.25 6.05 -7.81
CA GLU A 836 31.52 6.00 -8.54
C GLU A 836 31.88 4.65 -9.15
N LYS A 837 31.57 3.58 -8.42
CA LYS A 837 31.93 2.22 -8.80
C LYS A 837 30.85 1.54 -9.64
N SER A 838 29.71 2.17 -9.88
CA SER A 838 28.61 1.57 -10.63
C SER A 838 29.03 1.20 -12.06
N LEU A 839 28.58 0.04 -12.54
CA LEU A 839 28.75 -0.37 -13.94
C LEU A 839 28.07 0.59 -14.92
N LEU A 840 27.16 1.44 -14.44
CA LEU A 840 26.50 2.49 -15.21
C LEU A 840 27.50 3.28 -16.05
N TRP A 841 28.60 3.74 -15.44
CA TRP A 841 29.57 4.65 -16.05
C TRP A 841 30.27 4.04 -17.25
N GLN A 842 30.66 2.78 -17.14
CA GLN A 842 31.26 2.07 -18.27
C GLN A 842 30.22 1.74 -19.35
N TYR A 843 28.97 1.42 -18.97
CA TYR A 843 27.90 1.09 -19.90
C TYR A 843 27.48 2.29 -20.77
N VAL A 844 27.36 3.48 -20.16
CA VAL A 844 27.04 4.72 -20.88
C VAL A 844 28.28 5.43 -21.43
N ASP A 845 29.46 4.86 -21.25
CA ASP A 845 30.76 5.39 -21.66
C ASP A 845 31.04 6.82 -21.19
N MET A 846 30.89 7.04 -19.87
CA MET A 846 31.17 8.31 -19.22
C MET A 846 32.01 8.12 -17.96
N PRO A 847 32.86 9.08 -17.59
CA PRO A 847 33.46 9.09 -16.26
C PRO A 847 32.39 9.32 -15.19
N PHE A 848 32.62 8.78 -13.99
CA PHE A 848 31.81 9.14 -12.82
C PHE A 848 31.90 10.64 -12.55
N VAL A 849 30.78 11.21 -12.13
CA VAL A 849 30.76 12.58 -11.63
C VAL A 849 29.84 12.67 -10.42
N GLY A 850 30.43 13.11 -9.31
CA GLY A 850 29.70 13.37 -8.06
C GLY A 850 28.72 14.55 -8.16
N GLY A 851 27.79 14.60 -7.21
CA GLY A 851 26.77 15.64 -7.12
C GLY A 851 25.40 15.04 -6.81
N PHE A 852 24.37 15.88 -6.77
CA PHE A 852 23.00 15.40 -6.63
C PHE A 852 22.53 14.64 -7.87
N GLU A 853 21.73 13.61 -7.64
CA GLU A 853 20.90 12.99 -8.67
C GLU A 853 19.85 13.98 -9.20
N GLN A 854 19.39 13.77 -10.42
CA GLN A 854 18.42 14.62 -11.08
C GLN A 854 16.99 14.12 -10.89
N GLU A 855 16.11 15.00 -10.41
CA GLU A 855 14.67 14.77 -10.30
C GLU A 855 13.99 14.93 -11.67
N SER A 856 13.30 13.90 -12.15
CA SER A 856 12.61 13.90 -13.46
C SER A 856 11.17 14.41 -13.40
N GLY A 857 10.68 14.74 -12.20
CA GLY A 857 9.40 15.41 -11.98
C GLY A 857 9.25 16.74 -12.74
N GLN A 858 10.38 17.36 -13.12
CA GLN A 858 10.42 18.52 -13.98
C GLN A 858 11.76 18.67 -14.71
N VAL A 859 11.69 19.06 -15.98
CA VAL A 859 12.86 19.45 -16.76
C VAL A 859 12.49 20.58 -17.71
N LEU A 860 13.39 21.55 -17.88
CA LEU A 860 13.23 22.63 -18.86
C LEU A 860 14.23 22.41 -19.99
N VAL A 861 13.77 22.33 -21.23
CA VAL A 861 14.62 21.94 -22.37
C VAL A 861 14.29 22.77 -23.61
N ASP A 862 15.33 23.33 -24.24
CA ASP A 862 15.29 23.76 -25.64
C ASP A 862 15.56 22.56 -26.54
N ARG A 863 14.51 21.99 -27.12
CA ARG A 863 14.58 20.75 -27.91
C ARG A 863 15.40 20.92 -29.17
N VAL A 864 15.31 22.09 -29.80
CA VAL A 864 16.01 22.37 -31.05
C VAL A 864 17.51 22.41 -30.81
N ARG A 865 17.96 23.16 -29.79
CA ARG A 865 19.38 23.24 -29.41
C ARG A 865 19.89 21.97 -28.70
N SER A 866 19.01 21.16 -28.13
CA SER A 866 19.35 19.91 -27.44
C SER A 866 19.19 18.65 -28.29
N ARG A 867 19.08 18.76 -29.62
CA ARG A 867 18.77 17.63 -30.52
C ARG A 867 19.68 16.41 -30.30
N ALA A 868 20.99 16.62 -30.12
CA ALA A 868 21.93 15.53 -29.88
C ALA A 868 21.60 14.78 -28.57
N ALA A 869 21.38 15.52 -27.48
CA ALA A 869 21.02 14.95 -26.19
C ALA A 869 19.66 14.25 -26.23
N LEU A 870 18.70 14.78 -26.98
CA LEU A 870 17.39 14.17 -27.16
C LEU A 870 17.45 12.82 -27.89
N HIS A 871 18.26 12.70 -28.95
CA HIS A 871 18.51 11.40 -29.59
C HIS A 871 19.12 10.41 -28.61
N LYS A 872 20.10 10.86 -27.82
CA LYS A 872 20.73 10.06 -26.78
C LYS A 872 19.73 9.61 -25.71
N LEU A 873 18.87 10.51 -25.25
CA LEU A 873 17.82 10.24 -24.26
C LEU A 873 16.86 9.17 -24.76
N LEU A 874 16.40 9.25 -26.02
CA LEU A 874 15.51 8.23 -26.59
C LEU A 874 16.20 6.88 -26.74
N PHE A 875 17.49 6.85 -27.10
CA PHE A 875 18.26 5.59 -27.08
C PHE A 875 18.38 5.02 -25.67
N TYR A 876 18.67 5.87 -24.68
CA TYR A 876 18.73 5.43 -23.29
C TYR A 876 17.38 4.91 -22.77
N THR A 877 16.29 5.48 -23.27
CA THR A 877 14.92 5.07 -22.94
C THR A 877 14.56 3.71 -23.56
N LEU A 878 14.83 3.51 -24.86
CA LEU A 878 14.40 2.33 -25.60
C LEU A 878 15.41 1.18 -25.57
N GLY A 879 16.70 1.49 -25.49
CA GLY A 879 17.78 0.55 -25.77
C GLY A 879 17.92 0.22 -27.27
N PRO A 880 18.77 -0.75 -27.61
CA PRO A 880 18.96 -1.17 -29.00
C PRO A 880 17.72 -1.87 -29.57
N LEU A 881 17.24 -1.39 -30.72
CA LEU A 881 16.01 -1.79 -31.41
C LEU A 881 15.92 -3.28 -31.85
N ALA A 882 16.96 -4.10 -31.61
CA ALA A 882 17.16 -5.39 -32.26
C ALA A 882 16.89 -6.63 -31.39
N THR A 883 16.45 -6.50 -30.14
CA THR A 883 16.17 -7.66 -29.28
C THR A 883 14.73 -7.65 -28.80
N ASN A 884 14.03 -8.77 -29.01
CA ASN A 884 12.71 -9.11 -28.44
C ASN A 884 12.68 -9.14 -26.88
N ALA A 885 13.60 -8.45 -26.22
CA ALA A 885 13.72 -8.37 -24.77
C ALA A 885 12.96 -7.14 -24.27
N THR A 886 11.99 -7.38 -23.41
CA THR A 886 11.10 -6.38 -22.80
C THR A 886 11.80 -5.37 -21.87
N ALA A 887 13.10 -5.51 -21.59
CA ALA A 887 13.88 -4.56 -20.77
C ALA A 887 15.29 -4.34 -21.36
N ASN A 888 15.70 -3.07 -21.44
CA ASN A 888 17.07 -2.70 -21.81
C ASN A 888 18.06 -3.03 -20.66
N PHE A 889 19.37 -3.07 -20.91
CA PHE A 889 20.35 -3.46 -19.89
C PHE A 889 20.30 -2.56 -18.63
N LEU A 890 20.09 -1.25 -18.78
CA LEU A 890 19.99 -0.30 -17.65
C LEU A 890 18.89 -0.72 -16.68
N GLU A 891 17.72 -1.07 -17.21
CA GLU A 891 16.55 -1.54 -16.45
C GLU A 891 16.77 -2.95 -15.91
N SER A 892 17.23 -3.88 -16.76
CA SER A 892 17.43 -5.29 -16.36
C SER A 892 18.47 -5.48 -15.26
N LYS A 893 19.46 -4.57 -15.19
CA LYS A 893 20.55 -4.61 -14.21
C LYS A 893 20.38 -3.55 -13.11
N GLN A 894 19.22 -2.89 -13.03
CA GLN A 894 18.90 -1.89 -12.01
C GLN A 894 20.00 -0.83 -11.85
N LEU A 895 20.63 -0.42 -12.96
CA LEU A 895 21.69 0.59 -12.95
C LEU A 895 21.12 2.01 -12.79
N LEU A 896 19.86 2.19 -13.18
CA LEU A 896 19.07 3.41 -13.04
C LEU A 896 17.63 3.04 -12.68
N TYR A 897 16.93 3.95 -12.00
CA TYR A 897 15.53 3.78 -11.64
C TYR A 897 14.62 4.57 -12.59
N GLY A 898 14.11 3.88 -13.62
CA GLY A 898 13.23 4.49 -14.62
C GLY A 898 13.91 5.61 -15.40
N ASP A 899 13.25 6.77 -15.49
CA ASP A 899 13.73 7.97 -16.18
C ASP A 899 14.59 8.89 -15.30
N LYS A 900 14.78 8.53 -14.03
CA LYS A 900 15.63 9.28 -13.09
C LYS A 900 17.06 9.34 -13.58
N ASP A 901 17.69 10.52 -13.49
CA ASP A 901 19.02 10.84 -14.02
C ASP A 901 19.22 10.65 -15.53
N LEU A 902 18.28 10.02 -16.25
CA LEU A 902 18.41 9.68 -17.66
C LEU A 902 18.60 10.94 -18.53
N PHE A 903 17.89 12.02 -18.21
CA PHE A 903 18.01 13.31 -18.87
C PHE A 903 19.41 13.91 -18.64
N ARG A 904 19.87 13.97 -17.38
CA ARG A 904 21.19 14.50 -17.05
C ARG A 904 22.31 13.72 -17.74
N LEU A 905 22.19 12.39 -17.78
CA LEU A 905 23.17 11.51 -18.42
C LEU A 905 23.23 11.74 -19.94
N ALA A 906 22.08 11.87 -20.60
CA ALA A 906 22.03 12.16 -22.03
C ALA A 906 22.74 13.48 -22.39
N TRP A 907 22.47 14.56 -21.66
CA TRP A 907 23.10 15.86 -21.90
C TRP A 907 24.61 15.84 -21.65
N ARG A 908 25.05 15.14 -20.59
CA ARG A 908 26.48 14.98 -20.32
C ARG A 908 27.19 14.19 -21.40
N ASN A 909 26.62 13.06 -21.82
CA ASN A 909 27.23 12.19 -22.82
C ASN A 909 27.47 12.93 -24.14
N THR A 910 26.54 13.80 -24.53
CA THR A 910 26.63 14.60 -25.76
C THR A 910 27.31 15.95 -25.56
N SER A 911 27.83 16.24 -24.36
CA SER A 911 28.39 17.55 -23.99
C SER A 911 27.45 18.72 -24.32
N THR A 912 26.14 18.47 -24.28
CA THR A 912 25.11 19.46 -24.60
C THR A 912 24.95 20.40 -23.39
N PRO A 913 24.99 21.74 -23.58
CA PRO A 913 25.02 22.66 -22.45
C PRO A 913 23.76 22.58 -21.58
N ALA A 914 23.91 22.32 -20.29
CA ALA A 914 22.81 22.30 -19.32
C ALA A 914 23.20 23.01 -18.03
N HIS A 915 22.23 23.60 -17.37
CA HIS A 915 22.37 24.19 -16.05
C HIS A 915 21.73 23.25 -15.01
N PHE A 916 22.42 23.01 -13.91
CA PHE A 916 21.93 22.20 -12.80
C PHE A 916 21.76 23.11 -11.58
N ILE A 917 20.56 23.15 -11.02
CA ILE A 917 20.27 24.00 -9.86
C ILE A 917 21.10 23.50 -8.67
N ALA A 918 21.90 24.41 -8.10
CA ALA A 918 22.83 24.10 -7.01
C ALA A 918 22.14 24.00 -5.65
N GLU A 919 20.99 24.66 -5.46
CA GLU A 919 20.27 24.69 -4.20
C GLU A 919 19.66 23.30 -3.90
N PRO A 920 20.01 22.66 -2.76
CA PRO A 920 19.49 21.34 -2.41
C PRO A 920 17.98 21.34 -2.18
N PRO A 921 17.29 20.21 -2.41
CA PRO A 921 15.87 20.12 -2.14
C PRO A 921 15.58 20.14 -0.65
N ALA A 922 14.43 20.69 -0.28
CA ALA A 922 13.90 20.69 1.07
C ALA A 922 12.69 19.75 1.18
N PHE A 923 12.19 19.57 2.40
CA PHE A 923 10.98 18.82 2.67
C PHE A 923 9.87 19.76 3.10
N ALA A 924 8.68 19.64 2.52
CA ALA A 924 7.45 20.18 3.10
C ALA A 924 6.66 19.05 3.78
N GLY A 925 6.09 19.32 4.94
CA GLY A 925 5.38 18.30 5.71
C GLY A 925 4.87 18.79 7.06
N VAL A 926 4.83 17.90 8.05
CA VAL A 926 4.32 18.21 9.39
C VAL A 926 5.40 17.99 10.43
N TYR A 927 5.72 19.04 11.19
CA TYR A 927 6.51 18.94 12.41
C TYR A 927 5.62 18.80 13.64
N ARG A 928 5.90 17.78 14.44
CA ARG A 928 5.21 17.55 15.71
C ARG A 928 6.16 17.91 16.84
N TRP A 929 6.09 19.16 17.30
CA TRP A 929 6.98 19.71 18.32
C TRP A 929 7.02 18.88 19.60
N TRP A 930 5.90 18.25 19.99
CA TRP A 930 5.80 17.38 21.17
C TRP A 930 6.47 16.02 21.00
N LEU A 931 6.85 15.62 19.78
CA LEU A 931 7.59 14.40 19.48
C LEU A 931 9.00 14.66 18.95
N SER A 932 9.37 15.93 18.75
CA SER A 932 10.60 16.33 18.04
C SER A 932 10.79 15.59 16.70
N LYS A 933 9.69 15.26 16.02
CA LYS A 933 9.67 14.49 14.78
C LYS A 933 9.07 15.29 13.63
N PHE A 934 9.80 15.33 12.53
CA PHE A 934 9.36 15.87 11.26
C PHE A 934 8.96 14.73 10.31
N CYS A 935 7.81 14.88 9.64
CA CYS A 935 7.35 14.01 8.56
C CYS A 935 7.22 14.83 7.28
N GLY A 936 8.17 14.70 6.38
CA GLY A 936 8.14 15.29 5.03
C GLY A 936 7.27 14.46 4.09
N LEU A 937 6.36 15.12 3.39
CA LEU A 937 5.38 14.55 2.48
C LEU A 937 5.58 14.99 1.02
N SER A 938 6.44 15.97 0.79
CA SER A 938 6.66 16.56 -0.53
C SER A 938 8.07 17.15 -0.64
N ILE A 939 8.62 17.11 -1.85
CA ILE A 939 9.88 17.78 -2.19
C ILE A 939 9.60 19.25 -2.49
N VAL A 940 10.39 20.14 -1.90
CA VAL A 940 10.43 21.56 -2.25
C VAL A 940 11.71 21.83 -3.00
N GLN A 941 11.59 22.41 -4.19
CA GLN A 941 12.73 22.72 -5.07
C GLN A 941 12.77 24.20 -5.42
N TYR A 942 13.98 24.67 -5.71
CA TYR A 942 14.30 26.08 -5.78
C TYR A 942 14.73 26.50 -7.20
N ASP A 943 14.65 27.79 -7.50
CA ASP A 943 15.20 28.38 -8.71
C ASP A 943 16.67 28.81 -8.51
N VAL A 944 17.25 29.45 -9.54
CA VAL A 944 18.64 29.92 -9.53
C VAL A 944 18.94 30.99 -8.48
N ASN A 945 17.91 31.64 -7.95
CA ASN A 945 18.03 32.67 -6.90
C ASN A 945 17.79 32.08 -5.50
N GLY A 946 17.46 30.78 -5.39
CA GLY A 946 17.15 30.12 -4.13
C GLY A 946 15.70 30.32 -3.66
N ASP A 947 14.81 30.80 -4.54
CA ASP A 947 13.37 30.93 -4.27
C ASP A 947 12.64 29.62 -4.56
N MET A 948 11.63 29.28 -3.74
CA MET A 948 10.82 28.08 -3.96
C MET A 948 10.03 28.20 -5.26
N ILE A 949 10.12 27.17 -6.13
CA ILE A 949 9.46 27.16 -7.44
C ILE A 949 8.62 25.92 -7.68
N PHE A 950 9.01 24.76 -7.17
CA PHE A 950 8.27 23.51 -7.37
C PHE A 950 7.97 22.82 -6.05
N LEU A 951 6.76 22.27 -5.98
CA LEU A 951 6.27 21.43 -4.92
C LEU A 951 5.87 20.08 -5.51
N HIS A 952 6.76 19.10 -5.41
CA HIS A 952 6.55 17.76 -5.96
C HIS A 952 5.86 16.87 -4.91
N ARG A 953 4.57 16.57 -5.12
CA ARG A 953 3.70 15.84 -4.16
C ARG A 953 3.82 14.32 -4.30
N ASN A 954 5.04 13.82 -4.24
CA ASN A 954 5.37 12.41 -4.43
C ASN A 954 4.76 11.44 -3.39
N MET A 955 4.50 11.86 -2.14
CA MET A 955 3.91 10.97 -1.11
C MET A 955 2.38 11.06 -1.00
N VAL A 956 1.77 12.19 -1.39
CA VAL A 956 0.32 12.44 -1.29
C VAL A 956 -0.17 13.20 -2.53
N LYS A 957 -0.54 12.46 -3.57
CA LYS A 957 -1.05 12.98 -4.84
C LYS A 957 -2.43 13.63 -4.70
N LEU A 958 -2.79 14.49 -5.66
CA LEU A 958 -4.11 15.10 -5.76
C LEU A 958 -5.11 14.08 -6.30
N SER A 959 -6.17 13.77 -5.55
CA SER A 959 -7.14 12.72 -5.93
C SER A 959 -8.50 13.27 -6.39
N GLY A 960 -8.77 14.55 -6.13
CA GLY A 960 -10.11 15.13 -6.32
C GLY A 960 -11.14 14.69 -5.27
N ASP A 961 -10.72 14.02 -4.21
CA ASP A 961 -11.57 13.71 -3.07
C ASP A 961 -11.96 14.99 -2.33
N LYS A 962 -13.26 15.21 -2.13
CA LYS A 962 -13.85 16.32 -1.36
C LYS A 962 -13.39 16.38 0.10
N HIS A 963 -12.77 15.31 0.61
CA HIS A 963 -12.23 15.22 1.95
C HIS A 963 -10.70 15.42 2.00
N GLN A 964 -10.04 15.71 0.88
CA GLN A 964 -8.61 15.96 0.87
C GLN A 964 -8.29 17.29 1.57
N LEU A 965 -7.42 17.25 2.58
CA LEU A 965 -7.04 18.41 3.40
C LEU A 965 -5.61 18.88 3.09
N PRO A 966 -5.30 20.17 3.28
CA PRO A 966 -3.93 20.67 3.28
C PRO A 966 -3.11 20.03 4.39
N LEU A 967 -1.93 19.47 4.05
CA LEU A 967 -1.08 18.74 4.99
C LEU A 967 0.27 19.41 5.24
N LEU A 968 0.69 20.37 4.41
CA LEU A 968 2.03 20.95 4.47
C LEU A 968 2.04 22.15 5.42
N ARG A 969 2.58 21.93 6.62
CA ARG A 969 2.57 22.91 7.73
C ARG A 969 3.95 23.42 8.10
N ASP A 970 5.00 22.70 7.70
CA ASP A 970 6.38 23.03 8.03
C ASP A 970 7.30 22.68 6.86
N VAL A 971 8.34 23.48 6.68
CA VAL A 971 9.43 23.21 5.74
C VAL A 971 10.70 22.92 6.52
N ALA A 972 11.32 21.77 6.26
CA ALA A 972 12.66 21.46 6.71
C ALA A 972 13.63 21.75 5.56
N ARG A 973 14.45 22.79 5.70
CA ARG A 973 15.45 23.22 4.70
C ARG A 973 16.87 22.97 5.23
N PHE A 974 17.72 22.38 4.40
CA PHE A 974 19.13 22.19 4.74
C PHE A 974 19.86 23.54 4.85
N ASN A 975 20.76 23.69 5.82
CA ASN A 975 21.46 24.95 6.03
C ASN A 975 22.75 25.03 5.21
N THR A 976 22.62 25.46 3.96
CA THR A 976 23.74 25.64 3.02
C THR A 976 24.70 26.77 3.40
N SER A 977 24.29 27.71 4.26
CA SER A 977 25.16 28.82 4.71
C SER A 977 26.23 28.37 5.71
N LEU A 978 26.02 27.24 6.38
CA LEU A 978 26.93 26.74 7.42
C LEU A 978 27.56 25.39 7.08
N TYR A 979 26.92 24.59 6.22
CA TYR A 979 27.32 23.21 5.97
C TYR A 979 27.40 22.90 4.49
N ASN A 980 28.42 22.11 4.11
CA ASN A 980 28.60 21.64 2.75
C ASN A 980 27.61 20.51 2.45
N ALA A 981 26.75 20.71 1.46
CA ALA A 981 25.73 19.74 1.06
C ALA A 981 26.33 18.41 0.59
N SER A 982 27.50 18.40 -0.06
CA SER A 982 28.13 17.16 -0.54
C SER A 982 28.66 16.26 0.58
N GLU A 983 28.81 16.82 1.79
CA GLU A 983 29.35 16.11 2.96
C GLU A 983 28.25 15.79 3.98
N HIS A 984 27.29 16.71 4.16
CA HIS A 984 26.37 16.68 5.30
C HIS A 984 24.91 16.46 4.92
N TYR A 985 24.51 16.64 3.65
CA TYR A 985 23.12 16.42 3.28
C TYR A 985 22.85 14.91 3.27
N GLN A 986 22.01 14.41 4.17
CA GLN A 986 21.57 13.00 4.17
C GLN A 986 20.09 12.92 4.54
N VAL A 987 19.37 12.06 3.82
CA VAL A 987 17.95 11.85 4.02
C VAL A 987 17.69 10.44 4.53
N GLU A 988 16.59 10.25 5.25
CA GLU A 988 16.15 8.95 5.70
C GLU A 988 14.62 8.82 5.67
N CYS A 989 14.14 7.60 5.49
CA CYS A 989 12.74 7.29 5.67
C CYS A 989 12.42 7.31 7.17
N LYS A 990 11.42 8.10 7.55
CA LYS A 990 10.93 8.24 8.93
C LYS A 990 9.77 7.27 9.23
N GLY A 991 9.56 6.29 8.36
CA GLY A 991 8.45 5.33 8.42
C GLY A 991 7.10 5.93 7.99
N ASN A 992 6.04 5.16 8.16
CA ASN A 992 4.67 5.57 7.80
C ASN A 992 4.01 6.33 8.96
N GLN A 993 3.53 7.55 8.72
CA GLN A 993 2.83 8.38 9.72
C GLN A 993 1.61 9.06 9.08
N LEU A 994 0.82 9.82 9.86
CA LEU A 994 -0.31 10.62 9.35
C LEU A 994 -1.36 9.82 8.53
N GLY A 995 -1.86 8.70 9.07
CA GLY A 995 -2.70 7.80 8.29
C GLY A 995 -1.87 7.02 7.26
N GLY A 996 -0.70 6.56 7.73
CA GLY A 996 0.36 5.78 7.07
C GLY A 996 0.80 6.22 5.68
N LYS A 997 0.90 7.53 5.48
CA LYS A 997 1.71 8.14 4.44
C LYS A 997 3.19 7.94 4.77
N THR A 998 3.99 7.56 3.77
CA THR A 998 5.44 7.45 3.92
C THR A 998 6.03 8.83 4.22
N CYS A 999 6.78 8.93 5.32
CA CYS A 999 7.41 10.17 5.74
C CYS A 999 8.90 10.13 5.43
N TRP A 1000 9.41 11.23 4.87
CA TRP A 1000 10.85 11.43 4.67
C TRP A 1000 11.36 12.62 5.47
N GLY A 1001 12.65 12.68 5.70
CA GLY A 1001 13.27 13.87 6.28
C GLY A 1001 14.77 13.71 6.41
N PHE A 1002 15.41 14.77 6.90
CA PHE A 1002 16.84 14.75 7.18
C PHE A 1002 17.20 13.80 8.31
N LYS A 1003 18.35 13.13 8.19
CA LYS A 1003 18.86 12.20 9.19
C LYS A 1003 19.24 12.92 10.48
N TRP A 1004 18.49 12.69 11.57
CA TRP A 1004 18.69 13.39 12.85
C TRP A 1004 19.52 12.52 13.80
N PRO A 1005 20.45 13.07 14.62
CA PRO A 1005 20.81 14.49 14.78
C PRO A 1005 21.91 14.98 13.83
N PHE A 1006 22.37 14.15 12.89
CA PHE A 1006 23.60 14.37 12.12
C PHE A 1006 23.48 15.42 11.01
N VAL A 1007 22.27 15.66 10.51
CA VAL A 1007 22.03 16.62 9.43
C VAL A 1007 21.38 17.86 10.01
N PRO A 1008 22.09 18.98 10.06
CA PRO A 1008 21.53 20.25 10.54
C PRO A 1008 20.58 20.83 9.49
N TYR A 1009 19.35 21.10 9.89
CA TYR A 1009 18.36 21.73 9.04
C TYR A 1009 17.60 22.80 9.83
N GLN A 1010 17.13 23.81 9.11
CA GLN A 1010 16.22 24.81 9.63
C GLN A 1010 14.79 24.34 9.41
N LEU A 1011 13.99 24.40 10.47
CA LEU A 1011 12.56 24.17 10.38
C LEU A 1011 11.83 25.51 10.39
N THR A 1012 11.04 25.77 9.35
CA THR A 1012 10.23 26.99 9.23
C THR A 1012 8.76 26.62 9.10
N PRO A 1013 7.87 27.12 9.98
CA PRO A 1013 6.43 26.96 9.81
C PRO A 1013 5.95 27.56 8.48
N VAL A 1014 4.95 26.94 7.89
CA VAL A 1014 4.21 27.42 6.72
C VAL A 1014 2.99 28.18 7.26
N ASP A 1015 3.05 29.50 7.19
CA ASP A 1015 1.93 30.38 7.53
C ASP A 1015 1.03 30.68 6.31
N ASP A 1016 -0.04 31.42 6.54
CA ASP A 1016 -1.03 31.75 5.51
C ASP A 1016 -0.47 32.62 4.37
N THR A 1017 0.72 33.21 4.54
CA THR A 1017 1.42 34.02 3.53
C THR A 1017 2.46 33.23 2.74
N ASN A 1018 2.80 32.02 3.19
CA ASN A 1018 3.78 31.19 2.52
C ASN A 1018 3.24 30.66 1.17
N PRO A 1019 4.04 30.71 0.09
CA PRO A 1019 3.63 30.21 -1.23
C PRO A 1019 3.08 28.78 -1.21
N ILE A 1020 3.63 27.90 -0.36
CA ILE A 1020 3.17 26.51 -0.24
C ILE A 1020 1.73 26.45 0.27
N HIS A 1021 1.37 27.24 1.30
CA HIS A 1021 0.00 27.24 1.83
C HIS A 1021 -1.00 27.77 0.81
N ILE A 1022 -0.68 28.89 0.17
CA ILE A 1022 -1.54 29.54 -0.82
C ILE A 1022 -1.81 28.58 -1.98
N VAL A 1023 -0.76 27.99 -2.52
CA VAL A 1023 -0.84 27.08 -3.67
C VAL A 1023 -1.49 25.74 -3.30
N GLU A 1024 -1.11 25.12 -2.17
CA GLU A 1024 -1.73 23.86 -1.71
C GLU A 1024 -3.24 24.03 -1.50
N THR A 1025 -3.66 25.12 -0.86
CA THR A 1025 -5.08 25.39 -0.62
C THR A 1025 -5.84 25.57 -1.94
N LEU A 1026 -5.28 26.33 -2.87
CA LEU A 1026 -5.94 26.64 -4.14
C LEU A 1026 -5.99 25.41 -5.08
N VAL A 1027 -4.90 24.66 -5.18
CA VAL A 1027 -4.85 23.46 -6.04
C VAL A 1027 -5.72 22.34 -5.49
N LEU A 1028 -5.81 22.16 -4.16
CA LEU A 1028 -6.76 21.22 -3.56
C LEU A 1028 -8.20 21.62 -3.86
N LYS A 1029 -8.51 22.92 -3.80
CA LYS A 1029 -9.83 23.43 -4.19
C LYS A 1029 -10.17 23.05 -5.63
N PHE A 1030 -9.27 23.31 -6.59
CA PHE A 1030 -9.51 22.95 -7.99
C PHE A 1030 -9.58 21.44 -8.21
N ALA A 1031 -8.79 20.64 -7.48
CA ALA A 1031 -8.87 19.18 -7.55
C ALA A 1031 -10.24 18.68 -7.06
N MET A 1032 -10.75 19.22 -5.95
CA MET A 1032 -12.08 18.89 -5.41
C MET A 1032 -13.19 19.31 -6.37
N GLU A 1033 -13.08 20.50 -7.00
CA GLU A 1033 -14.01 20.95 -8.04
C GLU A 1033 -14.01 19.98 -9.25
N ALA A 1034 -12.83 19.52 -9.68
CA ALA A 1034 -12.71 18.46 -10.69
C ALA A 1034 -13.40 17.16 -10.25
N GLY A 1035 -13.20 16.74 -9.00
CA GLY A 1035 -13.85 15.55 -8.46
C GLY A 1035 -15.38 15.67 -8.38
N ASP A 1036 -15.91 16.87 -8.13
CA ASP A 1036 -17.35 17.14 -8.18
C ASP A 1036 -17.89 17.12 -9.62
N LEU A 1037 -17.17 17.72 -10.57
CA LEU A 1037 -17.53 17.71 -12.00
C LEU A 1037 -17.53 16.28 -12.58
N GLY A 1038 -16.53 15.47 -12.24
CA GLY A 1038 -16.49 14.06 -12.63
C GLY A 1038 -17.66 13.26 -12.07
N ARG A 1039 -18.08 13.54 -10.82
CA ARG A 1039 -19.23 12.91 -10.18
C ARG A 1039 -20.58 13.35 -10.77
N LEU A 1040 -20.71 14.61 -11.19
CA LEU A 1040 -21.93 15.13 -11.82
C LEU A 1040 -22.21 14.50 -13.19
N GLN A 1041 -21.19 14.12 -13.95
CA GLN A 1041 -21.38 13.41 -15.23
C GLN A 1041 -21.77 11.93 -15.03
N GLN A 1042 -21.19 11.24 -14.05
CA GLN A 1042 -21.64 9.87 -13.71
C GLN A 1042 -23.13 9.83 -13.31
N GLN A 1043 -23.70 10.98 -12.91
CA GLN A 1043 -25.13 11.16 -12.69
C GLN A 1043 -25.88 11.56 -13.98
N HIS A 1044 -25.32 12.41 -14.85
CA HIS A 1044 -25.98 12.89 -16.09
C HIS A 1044 -25.98 11.88 -17.24
N GLU A 1045 -25.00 10.98 -17.32
CA GLU A 1045 -24.99 9.86 -18.30
C GLU A 1045 -25.99 8.73 -17.94
N ARG A 1046 -26.63 8.81 -16.77
CA ARG A 1046 -27.67 7.87 -16.32
C ARG A 1046 -29.11 8.34 -16.55
N ASP A 1047 -29.34 9.53 -17.13
CA ASP A 1047 -30.69 10.09 -17.31
C ASP A 1047 -31.13 10.13 -18.80
N PRO A 1048 -32.25 9.46 -19.21
CA PRO A 1048 -32.91 9.67 -20.51
C PRO A 1048 -33.80 10.95 -20.52
N PRO A 1049 -34.25 11.47 -21.69
CA PRO A 1049 -34.87 12.80 -21.79
C PRO A 1049 -36.26 12.87 -21.13
N PRO A 1050 -36.70 14.07 -20.70
CA PRO A 1050 -37.77 14.21 -19.74
C PRO A 1050 -39.15 14.05 -20.36
N VAL A 1051 -39.87 13.00 -19.96
CA VAL A 1051 -41.32 12.96 -20.01
C VAL A 1051 -41.86 13.63 -18.74
N VAL A 1052 -42.73 14.61 -18.99
CA VAL A 1052 -43.52 15.40 -18.05
C VAL A 1052 -44.09 14.56 -16.89
N TYR A 1053 -43.76 14.92 -15.65
CA TYR A 1053 -44.68 14.82 -14.53
C TYR A 1053 -44.49 16.02 -13.58
N GLU A 1054 -45.44 16.95 -13.68
CA GLU A 1054 -45.85 17.80 -12.57
C GLU A 1054 -46.40 16.94 -11.41
N PHE A 1055 -46.44 17.54 -10.21
CA PHE A 1055 -46.96 17.03 -8.93
C PHE A 1055 -46.02 16.17 -8.08
N ASP A 1056 -45.22 16.83 -7.23
CA ASP A 1056 -45.48 16.78 -5.78
C ASP A 1056 -44.57 17.77 -5.02
N MET A 1057 -45.07 19.00 -4.85
CA MET A 1057 -44.49 19.99 -3.92
C MET A 1057 -45.52 20.24 -2.82
N GLY A 1058 -45.46 19.45 -1.75
CA GLY A 1058 -46.55 19.51 -0.77
C GLY A 1058 -46.41 18.75 0.52
N LEU A 1059 -45.22 18.60 1.13
CA LEU A 1059 -45.18 18.21 2.57
C LEU A 1059 -43.92 18.59 3.37
N GLY A 1060 -42.99 19.40 2.83
CA GLY A 1060 -41.77 19.83 3.54
C GLY A 1060 -41.86 21.18 4.25
N PHE A 1061 -42.84 22.02 3.91
CA PHE A 1061 -42.88 23.44 4.35
C PHE A 1061 -43.67 23.69 5.65
N MET A 1062 -44.42 22.71 6.17
CA MET A 1062 -45.23 22.91 7.38
C MET A 1062 -44.45 22.69 8.69
N THR A 1063 -43.31 22.02 8.66
CA THR A 1063 -42.54 21.70 9.90
C THR A 1063 -41.60 22.84 10.32
N PHE A 1064 -41.12 23.65 9.38
CA PHE A 1064 -40.24 24.80 9.67
C PHE A 1064 -41.00 26.10 10.00
N ALA A 1065 -42.25 26.25 9.54
CA ALA A 1065 -43.06 27.42 9.83
C ALA A 1065 -43.57 27.47 11.29
N VAL A 1066 -43.79 26.32 11.93
CA VAL A 1066 -44.29 26.26 13.32
C VAL A 1066 -43.20 26.61 14.34
N VAL A 1067 -41.93 26.26 14.09
CA VAL A 1067 -40.82 26.57 15.00
C VAL A 1067 -40.41 28.04 14.93
N GLY A 1068 -40.46 28.66 13.73
CA GLY A 1068 -40.16 30.09 13.55
C GLY A 1068 -41.18 31.03 14.19
N VAL A 1069 -42.48 30.68 14.17
CA VAL A 1069 -43.54 31.52 14.73
C VAL A 1069 -43.56 31.51 16.26
N PHE A 1070 -43.15 30.40 16.91
CA PHE A 1070 -43.01 30.34 18.37
C PHE A 1070 -41.77 31.08 18.89
N ALA A 1071 -40.66 31.06 18.15
CA ALA A 1071 -39.43 31.79 18.52
C ALA A 1071 -39.61 33.31 18.43
N CYS A 1072 -40.31 33.81 17.41
CA CYS A 1072 -40.57 35.25 17.21
C CYS A 1072 -41.62 35.82 18.19
N ARG A 1073 -42.62 35.03 18.63
CA ARG A 1073 -43.60 35.47 19.65
C ARG A 1073 -43.01 35.49 21.07
N TRP A 1074 -42.03 34.64 21.38
CA TRP A 1074 -41.36 34.66 22.69
C TRP A 1074 -40.43 35.89 22.83
N HIS A 1075 -39.76 36.29 21.75
CA HIS A 1075 -38.80 37.40 21.80
C HIS A 1075 -39.44 38.80 21.84
N ARG A 1076 -40.65 38.99 21.27
CA ARG A 1076 -41.38 40.28 21.31
C ARG A 1076 -42.11 40.56 22.63
N ARG A 1077 -42.49 39.55 23.43
CA ARG A 1077 -43.17 39.77 24.73
C ARG A 1077 -42.24 40.17 25.90
N ARG A 1078 -40.91 40.08 25.75
CA ARG A 1078 -39.96 40.49 26.80
C ARG A 1078 -39.45 41.93 26.69
N ARG A 1079 -39.66 42.63 25.57
CA ARG A 1079 -39.25 44.03 25.41
C ARG A 1079 -40.33 45.07 25.78
N LEU A 1080 -41.55 44.65 26.11
CA LEU A 1080 -42.67 45.53 26.51
C LEU A 1080 -43.05 45.47 28.01
N ARG A 1081 -42.19 44.92 28.88
CA ARG A 1081 -42.38 44.94 30.36
C ARG A 1081 -41.23 45.59 31.13
N LYS A 1082 -40.49 46.50 30.48
CA LYS A 1082 -39.48 47.38 31.13
C LYS A 1082 -39.65 48.86 30.72
N ALA A 1083 -40.89 49.26 30.48
CA ALA A 1083 -41.31 50.66 30.42
C ALA A 1083 -42.68 50.76 31.11
N THR A 1084 -42.66 50.55 32.43
CA THR A 1084 -43.53 51.14 33.47
C THR A 1084 -42.92 50.82 34.82
#